data_AF-A0A9E5WTZ4-F1
#
_entry.id   AF-A0A9E5WTZ4-F1
#
_cell.length_a   1.000
_cell.length_b   1.000
_cell.length_c   1.000
_cell.angle_alpha   90.00
_cell.angle_beta   90.00
_cell.angle_gamma   90.00
#
_symmetry.space_group_name_H-M   'P 1'
#
loop_
_entity.id
_entity.type
_entity.pdbx_description
1 polymer ?
#
loop_
_entity_poly.entity_id
_entity_poly.type
_entity_poly.pdbx_seq_one_letter_code
_entity_poly.pdbx_strand_id
1 'polypeptide(L)'
;MARPNHDANQKRQERGVVSPSPAQHNEAHNDSTDVPRVAGSAAAPHRTICEALHRLETEFRRLRGAGADSSVAMAQRLCELEAKTVEVAARAAELERAESIGPSRRALLAELLAWADLAGHLDLRTAAAEATRAARALLEEEIHQWCQTAEANASETASCFDALMETVVLQLEVVSTFPDDPLDSTPLAELVGRLRQRLLDFLGNSGDQTDDQRRRDRWVTLLVDRSDIVFRTVDHLPPDAASEQLRLMAEHLQWHRRHVEPNRSERGSRLRQKWRQLEKEYQERALQARMEQRFGSRATAWIERLVLALIGLVLILLAVEATVELTPRQLQWLHEADAVICAVFLWEFFVKLWLVPHRWRWFWRHFAIDFIPSIPFGLLLGAYGADTVRVGRAARLLRLPRLARYVRILRPAVRMLRAVGFLLRGLDRIARMYGPIINRDVILFPTREERQRARRRPAGPLARLQSLLAELDQQWRTLLISASPDQREQVSLARTRLLRSLPTVQGLRSVVAVEPALQTEREVLFEDLWRRLGALTAQHVKTLLPADLTARLARITRLFSSPPVCWLPVVRVYVPRLGPQMSPAEVVAAAARRLASALKRYHDRSYWLADLYGTITPPQFIDRLGAVLVKNSARPASRLALFGGVFLLTEVMLHVLNWRILEPAEAFLNRFIGPTLVVLGSLCLIIMALGWWLQQLAREATDYLEKSVEAQFLALTELIRAERLERDASVL
;
A
#
# COMPACT_ATOMS: atom_id res chain seq x y z
N MET A 1 37.50 9.59 55.51
CA MET A 1 36.03 9.52 55.34
C MET A 1 35.73 8.45 54.32
N ALA A 2 35.54 7.23 54.82
CA ALA A 2 35.33 6.01 54.04
C ALA A 2 33.88 5.55 54.23
N ARG A 3 33.21 5.16 53.15
CA ARG A 3 31.88 4.55 53.18
C ARG A 3 32.00 3.02 53.31
N PRO A 4 31.12 2.36 54.09
CA PRO A 4 31.21 0.93 54.32
C PRO A 4 30.42 0.11 53.30
N ASN A 5 30.89 -1.12 53.14
CA ASN A 5 30.21 -2.30 52.60
C ASN A 5 28.94 -2.63 53.39
N HIS A 6 27.92 -3.15 52.69
CA HIS A 6 26.95 -4.03 53.32
C HIS A 6 26.58 -5.18 52.36
N ASP A 7 27.06 -6.36 52.71
CA ASP A 7 26.48 -7.66 52.39
C ASP A 7 25.09 -7.80 53.02
N ALA A 8 24.16 -8.40 52.28
CA ALA A 8 23.18 -9.40 52.74
C ALA A 8 22.12 -9.67 51.66
N ASN A 9 22.20 -10.82 50.97
CA ASN A 9 21.16 -11.84 51.10
C ASN A 9 21.50 -13.12 50.33
N GLN A 10 21.76 -14.16 51.11
CA GLN A 10 21.93 -15.55 50.71
C GLN A 10 20.80 -16.32 51.41
N LYS A 11 19.85 -16.90 50.65
CA LYS A 11 19.15 -18.16 50.96
C LYS A 11 18.00 -18.46 49.99
N ARG A 12 17.86 -19.76 49.68
CA ARG A 12 16.77 -20.50 49.00
C ARG A 12 16.81 -20.55 47.47
N GLN A 13 17.36 -21.64 46.92
CA GLN A 13 16.56 -22.83 46.57
C GLN A 13 17.46 -23.94 46.02
N GLU A 14 17.72 -24.95 46.84
CA GLU A 14 18.10 -26.29 46.40
C GLU A 14 16.82 -27.03 45.98
N ARG A 15 16.73 -27.42 44.70
CA ARG A 15 15.97 -28.56 44.18
C ARG A 15 16.75 -28.98 42.92
N GLY A 16 17.46 -30.09 42.92
CA GLY A 16 16.91 -31.43 43.08
C GLY A 16 16.86 -32.05 41.69
N VAL A 17 18.03 -32.47 41.18
CA VAL A 17 18.16 -33.24 39.94
C VAL A 17 17.63 -34.64 40.23
N VAL A 18 16.46 -34.96 39.70
CA VAL A 18 15.88 -36.31 39.74
C VAL A 18 16.02 -36.92 38.35
N SER A 19 16.91 -37.90 38.24
CA SER A 19 16.98 -38.85 37.12
C SER A 19 15.72 -39.74 37.12
N PRO A 20 15.10 -40.03 35.97
CA PRO A 20 14.11 -41.09 35.90
C PRO A 20 14.79 -42.45 35.68
N SER A 21 14.52 -43.36 36.62
CA SER A 21 14.77 -44.80 36.52
C SER A 21 13.77 -45.45 35.53
N PRO A 22 14.16 -46.49 34.76
CA PRO A 22 13.25 -47.17 33.85
C PRO A 22 12.37 -48.16 34.63
N ALA A 23 11.07 -47.86 34.71
CA ALA A 23 10.09 -48.80 35.21
C ALA A 23 9.63 -49.74 34.09
N GLN A 24 9.98 -51.02 34.24
CA GLN A 24 9.36 -52.15 33.57
C GLN A 24 7.87 -52.22 33.97
N HIS A 25 6.97 -52.24 32.99
CA HIS A 25 5.59 -52.69 33.20
C HIS A 25 5.08 -53.49 32.00
N ASN A 26 4.93 -54.79 32.28
CA ASN A 26 3.97 -55.78 31.81
C ASN A 26 3.31 -55.60 30.43
N GLU A 27 3.70 -56.54 29.58
CA GLU A 27 2.86 -57.18 28.57
C GLU A 27 1.50 -57.59 29.17
N ALA A 28 0.42 -57.06 28.61
CA ALA A 28 -0.88 -57.69 28.64
C ALA A 28 -1.47 -57.60 27.22
N HIS A 29 -1.65 -58.78 26.63
CA HIS A 29 -2.49 -59.03 25.46
C HIS A 29 -3.74 -58.14 25.45
N ASN A 30 -3.97 -57.44 24.34
CA ASN A 30 -5.34 -57.16 23.94
C ASN A 30 -5.51 -57.44 22.45
N ASP A 31 -6.55 -58.22 22.20
CA ASP A 31 -6.92 -58.87 20.96
C ASP A 31 -7.23 -57.90 19.82
N SER A 32 -7.04 -58.42 18.61
CA SER A 32 -7.46 -57.85 17.35
C SER A 32 -8.89 -57.30 17.38
N THR A 33 -9.02 -56.00 17.14
CA THR A 33 -10.25 -55.43 16.56
C THR A 33 -9.95 -54.99 15.15
N ASP A 34 -10.40 -55.79 14.19
CA ASP A 34 -10.48 -55.46 12.77
C ASP A 34 -11.25 -54.14 12.59
N VAL A 35 -10.52 -53.06 12.29
CA VAL A 35 -11.12 -51.84 11.74
C VAL A 35 -11.34 -52.07 10.25
N PRO A 36 -12.59 -52.14 9.76
CA PRO A 36 -12.84 -52.36 8.35
C PRO A 36 -12.31 -51.17 7.54
N ARG A 37 -11.52 -51.48 6.51
CA ARG A 37 -10.99 -50.57 5.50
C ARG A 37 -12.17 -49.93 4.72
N VAL A 38 -12.73 -48.82 5.22
CA VAL A 38 -13.71 -47.98 4.50
C VAL A 38 -12.97 -47.07 3.51
N ALA A 39 -12.30 -47.65 2.52
CA ALA A 39 -11.59 -46.90 1.47
C ALA A 39 -12.43 -46.70 0.19
N GLY A 40 -13.69 -47.16 0.16
CA GLY A 40 -14.51 -47.21 -1.06
C GLY A 40 -15.51 -46.07 -1.29
N SER A 41 -15.86 -45.26 -0.27
CA SER A 41 -17.03 -44.36 -0.37
C SER A 41 -16.68 -42.91 -0.80
N ALA A 42 -15.51 -42.39 -0.45
CA ALA A 42 -15.17 -40.97 -0.70
C ALA A 42 -14.77 -40.64 -2.15
N ALA A 43 -14.45 -41.65 -2.99
CA ALA A 43 -13.98 -41.42 -4.36
C ALA A 43 -15.10 -41.15 -5.39
N ALA A 44 -16.31 -41.65 -5.13
CA ALA A 44 -17.47 -41.50 -6.03
C ALA A 44 -17.93 -40.03 -6.25
N PRO A 45 -18.06 -39.18 -5.21
CA PRO A 45 -18.52 -37.80 -5.40
C PRO A 45 -17.51 -36.93 -6.17
N HIS A 46 -16.20 -37.08 -5.91
CA HIS A 46 -15.17 -36.32 -6.61
C HIS A 46 -15.12 -36.66 -8.12
N ARG A 47 -15.30 -37.94 -8.47
CA ARG A 47 -15.40 -38.36 -9.88
C ARG A 47 -16.58 -37.70 -10.59
N THR A 48 -17.72 -37.61 -9.92
CA THR A 48 -18.94 -36.99 -10.45
C THR A 48 -18.73 -35.50 -10.76
N ILE A 49 -18.05 -34.75 -9.89
CA ILE A 49 -17.70 -33.33 -10.14
C ILE A 49 -16.77 -33.21 -11.34
N CYS A 50 -15.71 -34.02 -11.41
CA CYS A 50 -14.76 -33.96 -12.52
C CYS A 50 -15.42 -34.26 -13.88
N GLU A 51 -16.34 -35.23 -13.92
CA GLU A 51 -17.11 -35.54 -15.13
C GLU A 51 -18.07 -34.41 -15.50
N ALA A 52 -18.76 -33.81 -14.53
CA ALA A 52 -19.63 -32.65 -14.75
C ALA A 52 -18.83 -31.45 -15.29
N LEU A 53 -17.70 -31.13 -14.66
CA LEU A 53 -16.80 -30.07 -15.10
C LEU A 53 -16.27 -30.30 -16.53
N HIS A 54 -15.85 -31.52 -16.86
CA HIS A 54 -15.39 -31.81 -18.22
C HIS A 54 -16.50 -31.64 -19.26
N ARG A 55 -17.74 -31.98 -18.93
CA ARG A 55 -18.92 -31.73 -19.78
C ARG A 55 -19.13 -30.22 -19.97
N LEU A 56 -19.08 -29.43 -18.90
CA LEU A 56 -19.22 -27.97 -18.96
C LEU A 56 -18.12 -27.32 -19.79
N GLU A 57 -16.86 -27.71 -19.62
CA GLU A 57 -15.74 -27.22 -20.44
C GLU A 57 -15.93 -27.57 -21.93
N THR A 58 -16.45 -28.75 -22.22
CA THR A 58 -16.72 -29.19 -23.60
C THR A 58 -17.89 -28.41 -24.22
N GLU A 59 -18.96 -28.19 -23.46
CA GLU A 59 -20.11 -27.38 -23.85
C GLU A 59 -19.67 -25.93 -24.12
N PHE A 60 -18.86 -25.35 -23.23
CA PHE A 60 -18.28 -24.02 -23.40
C PHE A 60 -17.44 -23.90 -24.69
N ARG A 61 -16.56 -24.87 -24.96
CA ARG A 61 -15.75 -24.88 -26.20
C ARG A 61 -16.62 -24.99 -27.45
N ARG A 62 -17.70 -25.77 -27.40
CA ARG A 62 -18.67 -25.87 -28.51
C ARG A 62 -19.40 -24.54 -28.72
N LEU A 63 -19.84 -23.89 -27.65
CA LEU A 63 -20.48 -22.56 -27.73
C LEU A 63 -19.55 -21.53 -28.36
N ARG A 64 -18.26 -21.53 -27.99
CA ARG A 64 -17.26 -20.61 -28.56
C ARG A 64 -17.00 -20.83 -30.05
N GLY A 65 -17.21 -22.05 -30.54
CA GLY A 65 -17.05 -22.41 -31.95
C GLY A 65 -18.33 -22.31 -32.78
N ALA A 66 -19.49 -22.16 -32.16
CA ALA A 66 -20.77 -22.04 -32.87
C ALA A 66 -20.86 -20.67 -33.55
N GLY A 67 -21.15 -20.67 -34.86
CA GLY A 67 -21.44 -19.45 -35.61
C GLY A 67 -22.65 -18.69 -35.05
N ALA A 68 -22.70 -17.39 -35.31
CA ALA A 68 -23.65 -16.48 -34.67
C ALA A 68 -25.09 -16.63 -35.20
N ASP A 69 -25.92 -17.45 -34.54
CA ASP A 69 -27.36 -17.50 -34.81
C ASP A 69 -28.13 -16.28 -34.23
N SER A 70 -27.54 -15.56 -33.27
CA SER A 70 -27.82 -14.17 -32.82
C SER A 70 -27.16 -13.96 -31.46
N SER A 71 -26.83 -12.72 -31.07
CA SER A 71 -26.23 -12.47 -29.75
C SER A 71 -27.20 -12.83 -28.60
N VAL A 72 -28.50 -12.71 -28.83
CA VAL A 72 -29.55 -13.05 -27.84
C VAL A 72 -29.64 -14.56 -27.61
N ALA A 73 -29.63 -15.36 -28.68
CA ALA A 73 -29.60 -16.82 -28.55
C ALA A 73 -28.32 -17.32 -27.86
N MET A 74 -27.18 -16.69 -28.16
CA MET A 74 -25.93 -16.99 -27.47
C MET A 74 -26.00 -16.64 -25.98
N ALA A 75 -26.59 -15.50 -25.62
CA ALA A 75 -26.79 -15.10 -24.23
C ALA A 75 -27.65 -16.11 -23.46
N GLN A 76 -28.71 -16.64 -24.07
CA GLN A 76 -29.54 -17.68 -23.45
C GLN A 76 -28.74 -18.96 -23.16
N ARG A 77 -27.93 -19.42 -24.13
CA ARG A 77 -27.05 -20.59 -23.93
C ARG A 77 -25.98 -20.35 -22.87
N LEU A 78 -25.42 -19.13 -22.80
CA LEU A 78 -24.49 -18.74 -21.73
C LEU A 78 -25.18 -18.73 -20.37
N CYS A 79 -26.43 -18.24 -20.27
CA CYS A 79 -27.21 -18.28 -19.03
C CYS A 79 -27.37 -19.71 -18.50
N GLU A 80 -27.76 -20.64 -19.37
CA GLU A 80 -27.91 -22.05 -18.98
C GLU A 80 -26.59 -22.66 -18.52
N LEU A 81 -25.50 -22.38 -19.25
CA LEU A 81 -24.19 -22.92 -18.94
C LEU A 81 -23.60 -22.35 -17.63
N GLU A 82 -23.72 -21.05 -17.40
CA GLU A 82 -23.26 -20.40 -16.17
C GLU A 82 -24.09 -20.86 -14.96
N ALA A 83 -25.42 -21.00 -15.08
CA ALA A 83 -26.26 -21.56 -14.03
C ALA A 83 -25.82 -22.98 -13.63
N LYS A 84 -25.60 -23.87 -14.61
CA LYS A 84 -25.09 -25.23 -14.37
C LYS A 84 -23.70 -25.21 -13.74
N THR A 85 -22.85 -24.28 -14.16
CA THR A 85 -21.47 -24.17 -13.63
C THR A 85 -21.49 -23.74 -12.17
N VAL A 86 -22.34 -22.78 -11.80
CA VAL A 86 -22.55 -22.34 -10.42
C VAL A 86 -23.13 -23.46 -9.55
N GLU A 87 -24.07 -24.25 -10.07
CA GLU A 87 -24.61 -25.41 -9.36
C GLU A 87 -23.52 -26.46 -9.08
N VAL A 88 -22.69 -26.78 -10.07
CA VAL A 88 -21.56 -27.71 -9.89
C VAL A 88 -20.53 -27.15 -8.91
N ALA A 89 -20.27 -25.84 -8.93
CA ALA A 89 -19.40 -25.17 -7.97
C ALA A 89 -19.94 -25.24 -6.53
N ALA A 90 -21.23 -25.03 -6.32
CA ALA A 90 -21.87 -25.18 -5.02
C ALA A 90 -21.73 -26.61 -4.46
N ARG A 91 -22.01 -27.63 -5.29
CA ARG A 91 -21.83 -29.04 -4.90
C ARG A 91 -20.37 -29.41 -4.62
N ALA A 92 -19.44 -28.86 -5.40
CA ALA A 92 -18.02 -29.06 -5.18
C ALA A 92 -17.54 -28.43 -3.87
N ALA A 93 -18.07 -27.26 -3.51
CA ALA A 93 -17.81 -26.61 -2.23
C ALA A 93 -18.24 -27.49 -1.04
N GLU A 94 -19.47 -27.99 -1.10
CA GLU A 94 -20.03 -28.87 -0.06
C GLU A 94 -19.18 -30.13 0.15
N LEU A 95 -18.72 -30.74 -0.95
CA LEU A 95 -17.96 -31.99 -0.90
C LEU A 95 -16.55 -31.83 -0.36
N GLU A 96 -15.88 -30.70 -0.64
CA GLU A 96 -14.55 -30.45 -0.09
C GLU A 96 -14.58 -30.03 1.39
N ARG A 97 -15.78 -29.93 2.01
CA ARG A 97 -15.99 -29.25 3.30
C ARG A 97 -15.26 -27.91 3.37
N ALA A 98 -14.99 -27.33 2.20
CA ALA A 98 -14.40 -26.03 2.09
C ALA A 98 -15.52 -25.09 2.49
N GLU A 99 -15.30 -24.31 3.55
CA GLU A 99 -16.32 -23.42 4.11
C GLU A 99 -16.89 -22.41 3.10
N SER A 100 -16.52 -22.35 1.81
CA SER A 100 -16.94 -21.23 0.94
C SER A 100 -16.68 -21.32 -0.59
N ILE A 101 -17.43 -22.10 -1.39
CA ILE A 101 -17.24 -22.08 -2.87
C ILE A 101 -18.51 -22.05 -3.74
N GLY A 102 -19.69 -21.82 -3.15
CA GLY A 102 -20.78 -21.17 -3.89
C GLY A 102 -20.45 -19.69 -4.11
N PRO A 103 -21.09 -18.96 -5.06
CA PRO A 103 -20.99 -17.51 -5.10
C PRO A 103 -21.44 -16.98 -3.75
N SER A 104 -20.50 -16.53 -2.93
CA SER A 104 -20.83 -15.80 -1.71
C SER A 104 -21.64 -14.57 -2.12
N ARG A 105 -22.53 -14.08 -1.25
CA ARG A 105 -23.25 -12.83 -1.53
C ARG A 105 -22.31 -11.72 -1.99
N ARG A 106 -21.12 -11.64 -1.37
CA ARG A 106 -20.05 -10.72 -1.77
C ARG A 106 -19.52 -10.94 -3.19
N ALA A 107 -19.29 -12.20 -3.60
CA ALA A 107 -18.85 -12.50 -4.97
C ALA A 107 -19.93 -12.12 -5.98
N LEU A 108 -21.19 -12.45 -5.68
CA LEU A 108 -22.33 -12.08 -6.53
C LEU A 108 -22.51 -10.55 -6.61
N LEU A 109 -22.37 -9.86 -5.48
CA LEU A 109 -22.37 -8.41 -5.41
C LEU A 109 -21.27 -7.81 -6.29
N ALA A 110 -20.04 -8.30 -6.18
CA ALA A 110 -18.91 -7.85 -7.00
C ALA A 110 -19.16 -8.06 -8.51
N GLU A 111 -19.70 -9.21 -8.90
CA GLU A 111 -20.07 -9.50 -10.30
C GLU A 111 -21.17 -8.58 -10.81
N LEU A 112 -22.23 -8.33 -10.02
CA LEU A 112 -23.30 -7.40 -10.38
C LEU A 112 -22.79 -5.97 -10.58
N LEU A 113 -21.88 -5.50 -9.71
CA LEU A 113 -21.28 -4.16 -9.81
C LEU A 113 -20.36 -4.04 -11.03
N ALA A 114 -19.51 -5.05 -11.25
CA ALA A 114 -18.64 -5.10 -12.43
C ALA A 114 -19.47 -5.12 -13.73
N TRP A 115 -20.61 -5.82 -13.73
CA TRP A 115 -21.53 -5.84 -14.85
C TRP A 115 -22.25 -4.50 -15.04
N ALA A 116 -22.68 -3.85 -13.95
CA ALA A 116 -23.28 -2.52 -13.99
C ALA A 116 -22.33 -1.48 -14.58
N ASP A 117 -21.06 -1.50 -14.16
CA ASP A 117 -20.01 -0.60 -14.68
C ASP A 117 -19.78 -0.82 -16.18
N LEU A 118 -19.66 -2.08 -16.62
CA LEU A 118 -19.51 -2.40 -18.04
C LEU A 118 -20.72 -1.93 -18.86
N ALA A 119 -21.94 -2.15 -18.38
CA ALA A 119 -23.16 -1.69 -19.03
C ALA A 119 -23.19 -0.15 -19.13
N GLY A 120 -22.76 0.56 -18.08
CA GLY A 120 -22.63 2.01 -18.07
C GLY A 120 -21.64 2.54 -19.11
N HIS A 121 -20.47 1.90 -19.25
CA HIS A 121 -19.47 2.25 -20.26
C HIS A 121 -19.97 2.09 -21.70
N LEU A 122 -20.96 1.22 -21.93
CA LEU A 122 -21.60 1.00 -23.23
C LEU A 122 -22.89 1.82 -23.42
N ASP A 123 -23.18 2.77 -22.52
CA ASP A 123 -24.39 3.62 -22.47
C ASP A 123 -25.71 2.82 -22.37
N LEU A 124 -25.67 1.62 -21.78
CA LEU A 124 -26.84 0.77 -21.53
C LEU A 124 -27.49 1.13 -20.19
N ARG A 125 -28.04 2.35 -20.09
CA ARG A 125 -28.47 2.95 -18.82
C ARG A 125 -29.48 2.10 -18.05
N THR A 126 -30.47 1.51 -18.73
CA THR A 126 -31.49 0.66 -18.08
C THR A 126 -30.86 -0.58 -17.45
N ALA A 127 -29.96 -1.24 -18.19
CA ALA A 127 -29.33 -2.47 -17.74
C ALA A 127 -28.33 -2.22 -16.62
N ALA A 128 -27.56 -1.12 -16.69
CA ALA A 128 -26.71 -0.66 -15.60
C ALA A 128 -27.54 -0.38 -14.34
N ALA A 129 -28.64 0.38 -14.46
CA ALA A 129 -29.52 0.67 -13.34
C ALA A 129 -30.21 -0.58 -12.76
N GLU A 130 -30.55 -1.59 -13.58
CA GLU A 130 -31.09 -2.86 -13.08
C GLU A 130 -30.04 -3.68 -12.33
N ALA A 131 -28.80 -3.74 -12.82
CA ALA A 131 -27.70 -4.42 -12.15
C ALA A 131 -27.34 -3.74 -10.81
N THR A 132 -27.27 -2.40 -10.78
CA THR A 132 -27.07 -1.63 -9.54
C THR A 132 -28.22 -1.84 -8.55
N ARG A 133 -29.48 -1.86 -9.00
CA ARG A 133 -30.63 -2.16 -8.13
C ARG A 133 -30.59 -3.59 -7.57
N ALA A 134 -30.18 -4.57 -8.38
CA ALA A 134 -30.03 -5.94 -7.92
C ALA A 134 -28.91 -6.08 -6.87
N ALA A 135 -27.76 -5.44 -7.10
CA ALA A 135 -26.65 -5.35 -6.14
C ALA A 135 -27.11 -4.70 -4.83
N ARG A 136 -27.87 -3.60 -4.93
CA ARG A 136 -28.39 -2.85 -3.77
C ARG A 136 -29.35 -3.72 -2.94
N ALA A 137 -30.31 -4.36 -3.59
CA ALA A 137 -31.27 -5.23 -2.91
C ALA A 137 -30.59 -6.40 -2.20
N LEU A 138 -29.57 -7.00 -2.83
CA LEU A 138 -28.78 -8.08 -2.22
C LEU A 138 -28.08 -7.61 -0.93
N LEU A 139 -27.50 -6.42 -0.95
CA LEU A 139 -26.81 -5.85 0.21
C LEU A 139 -27.78 -5.41 1.31
N GLU A 140 -28.94 -4.82 0.96
CA GLU A 140 -30.01 -4.49 1.92
C GLU A 140 -30.56 -5.74 2.63
N GLU A 141 -30.76 -6.84 1.88
CA GLU A 141 -31.17 -8.13 2.45
C GLU A 141 -30.10 -8.69 3.41
N GLU A 142 -28.82 -8.58 3.04
CA GLU A 142 -27.70 -9.01 3.88
C GLU A 142 -27.61 -8.19 5.18
N ILE A 143 -27.75 -6.87 5.09
CA ILE A 143 -27.81 -5.99 6.28
C ILE A 143 -28.96 -6.39 7.18
N HIS A 144 -30.16 -6.59 6.62
CA HIS A 144 -31.33 -6.94 7.41
C HIS A 144 -31.14 -8.29 8.14
N GLN A 145 -30.66 -9.31 7.44
CA GLN A 145 -30.40 -10.64 8.02
C GLN A 145 -29.26 -10.61 9.05
N TRP A 146 -28.21 -9.83 8.80
CA TRP A 146 -27.12 -9.65 9.75
C TRP A 146 -27.61 -8.98 11.03
N CYS A 147 -28.37 -7.88 10.91
CA CYS A 147 -28.91 -7.18 12.08
C CYS A 147 -29.79 -8.08 12.96
N GLN A 148 -30.56 -8.99 12.38
CA GLN A 148 -31.39 -9.95 13.13
C GLN A 148 -30.56 -11.00 13.88
N THR A 149 -29.43 -11.43 13.30
CA THR A 149 -28.66 -12.58 13.82
C THR A 149 -27.47 -12.16 14.69
N ALA A 150 -26.90 -10.98 14.48
CA ALA A 150 -25.70 -10.51 15.17
C ALA A 150 -25.89 -10.42 16.68
N GLU A 151 -27.02 -9.88 17.15
CA GLU A 151 -27.30 -9.73 18.59
C GLU A 151 -27.54 -11.08 19.28
N ALA A 152 -28.17 -12.03 18.57
CA ALA A 152 -28.38 -13.38 19.06
C ALA A 152 -27.04 -14.15 19.17
N ASN A 153 -26.12 -13.93 18.23
CA ASN A 153 -24.79 -14.55 18.21
C ASN A 153 -23.84 -13.93 19.25
N ALA A 154 -24.09 -12.69 19.69
CA ALA A 154 -23.28 -11.96 20.67
C ALA A 154 -23.53 -12.38 22.14
N SER A 155 -23.62 -13.68 22.41
CA SER A 155 -23.89 -14.24 23.74
C SER A 155 -22.72 -14.13 24.72
N GLU A 156 -21.48 -14.09 24.23
CA GLU A 156 -20.25 -14.07 25.03
C GLU A 156 -19.35 -12.91 24.62
N THR A 157 -18.35 -12.58 25.44
CA THR A 157 -17.42 -11.47 25.16
C THR A 157 -16.71 -11.63 23.81
N ALA A 158 -16.24 -12.85 23.48
CA ALA A 158 -15.55 -13.12 22.22
C ALA A 158 -16.50 -13.02 21.02
N SER A 159 -17.65 -13.69 21.08
CA SER A 159 -18.64 -13.64 19.98
C SER A 159 -19.25 -12.26 19.79
N CYS A 160 -19.37 -11.47 20.86
CA CYS A 160 -19.79 -10.07 20.80
C CYS A 160 -18.76 -9.19 20.09
N PHE A 161 -17.46 -9.42 20.33
CA PHE A 161 -16.40 -8.72 19.59
C PHE A 161 -16.38 -9.14 18.11
N ASP A 162 -16.52 -10.43 17.81
CA ASP A 162 -16.57 -10.92 16.44
C ASP A 162 -17.78 -10.35 15.68
N ALA A 163 -18.96 -10.33 16.32
CA ALA A 163 -20.16 -9.69 15.77
C ALA A 163 -19.95 -8.17 15.55
N LEU A 164 -19.26 -7.49 16.47
CA LEU A 164 -18.91 -6.09 16.30
C LEU A 164 -18.02 -5.91 15.06
N MET A 165 -16.95 -6.71 14.93
CA MET A 165 -16.02 -6.61 13.81
C MET A 165 -16.68 -6.88 12.46
N GLU A 166 -17.54 -7.91 12.37
CA GLU A 166 -18.28 -8.21 11.13
C GLU A 166 -19.30 -7.12 10.79
N THR A 167 -19.94 -6.50 11.80
CA THR A 167 -20.80 -5.33 11.57
C THR A 167 -20.00 -4.15 10.99
N VAL A 168 -18.77 -3.93 11.48
CA VAL A 168 -17.86 -2.90 10.95
C VAL A 168 -17.43 -3.23 9.52
N VAL A 169 -17.12 -4.50 9.23
CA VAL A 169 -16.80 -4.95 7.88
C VAL A 169 -17.95 -4.64 6.91
N LEU A 170 -19.17 -4.99 7.29
CA LEU A 170 -20.36 -4.75 6.48
C LEU A 170 -20.62 -3.25 6.29
N GLN A 171 -20.41 -2.45 7.34
CA GLN A 171 -20.52 -0.99 7.23
C GLN A 171 -19.50 -0.40 6.25
N LEU A 172 -18.24 -0.88 6.28
CA LEU A 172 -17.22 -0.46 5.32
C LEU A 172 -17.58 -0.89 3.90
N GLU A 173 -18.09 -2.11 3.73
CA GLU A 173 -18.52 -2.66 2.44
C GLU A 173 -19.64 -1.82 1.81
N VAL A 174 -20.63 -1.42 2.63
CA VAL A 174 -21.71 -0.50 2.24
C VAL A 174 -21.16 0.82 1.68
N VAL A 175 -20.20 1.43 2.38
CA VAL A 175 -19.59 2.70 1.97
C VAL A 175 -18.79 2.56 0.67
N SER A 176 -18.06 1.46 0.47
CA SER A 176 -17.29 1.25 -0.78
C SER A 176 -18.16 0.96 -1.98
N THR A 177 -19.30 0.30 -1.77
CA THR A 177 -20.07 -0.29 -2.87
C THR A 177 -20.89 0.74 -3.64
N PHE A 178 -21.50 1.69 -2.93
CA PHE A 178 -22.36 2.71 -3.53
C PHE A 178 -21.91 4.12 -3.13
N PRO A 179 -20.79 4.61 -3.69
CA PRO A 179 -20.22 5.91 -3.31
C PRO A 179 -21.15 7.09 -3.65
N ASP A 180 -21.89 7.01 -4.76
CA ASP A 180 -22.72 8.11 -5.27
C ASP A 180 -24.16 8.12 -4.69
N ASP A 181 -24.66 6.95 -4.25
CA ASP A 181 -25.98 6.77 -3.65
C ASP A 181 -25.84 5.88 -2.41
N PRO A 182 -25.32 6.43 -1.30
CA PRO A 182 -25.00 5.64 -0.13
C PRO A 182 -26.27 4.99 0.42
N LEU A 183 -26.21 3.68 0.61
CA LEU A 183 -27.21 2.94 1.35
C LEU A 183 -27.35 3.48 2.77
N ASP A 184 -28.56 3.36 3.32
CA ASP A 184 -28.81 3.72 4.71
C ASP A 184 -28.00 2.81 5.64
N SER A 185 -26.89 3.35 6.16
CA SER A 185 -26.02 2.66 7.10
C SER A 185 -26.43 2.88 8.57
N THR A 186 -27.53 3.61 8.82
CA THR A 186 -28.06 3.86 10.16
C THR A 186 -28.31 2.57 10.96
N PRO A 187 -28.93 1.51 10.39
CA PRO A 187 -29.14 0.26 11.12
C PRO A 187 -27.83 -0.39 11.60
N LEU A 188 -26.78 -0.33 10.78
CA LEU A 188 -25.45 -0.85 11.14
C LEU A 188 -24.77 0.03 12.20
N ALA A 189 -24.87 1.35 12.08
CA ALA A 189 -24.30 2.28 13.06
C ALA A 189 -24.95 2.12 14.45
N GLU A 190 -26.27 1.94 14.49
CA GLU A 190 -27.00 1.65 15.73
C GLU A 190 -26.59 0.30 16.32
N LEU A 191 -26.50 -0.75 15.49
CA LEU A 191 -26.06 -2.08 15.91
C LEU A 191 -24.62 -2.05 16.46
N VAL A 192 -23.70 -1.32 15.81
CA VAL A 192 -22.34 -1.07 16.33
C VAL A 192 -22.42 -0.43 17.72
N GLY A 193 -23.29 0.57 17.92
CA GLY A 193 -23.51 1.20 19.22
C GLY A 193 -23.94 0.20 20.29
N ARG A 194 -24.93 -0.64 19.99
CA ARG A 194 -25.45 -1.67 20.90
C ARG A 194 -24.41 -2.75 21.23
N LEU A 195 -23.70 -3.26 20.23
CA LEU A 195 -22.64 -4.25 20.41
C LEU A 195 -21.44 -3.69 21.20
N ARG A 196 -21.07 -2.42 20.99
CA ARG A 196 -20.04 -1.73 21.79
C ARG A 196 -20.44 -1.66 23.26
N GLN A 197 -21.68 -1.26 23.55
CA GLN A 197 -22.18 -1.19 24.92
C GLN A 197 -22.17 -2.57 25.58
N ARG A 198 -22.73 -3.58 24.91
CA ARG A 198 -22.78 -4.96 25.40
C ARG A 198 -21.38 -5.54 25.65
N LEU A 199 -20.41 -5.23 24.78
CA LEU A 199 -19.02 -5.63 24.99
C LEU A 199 -18.41 -5.00 26.24
N LEU A 200 -18.71 -3.73 26.53
CA LEU A 200 -18.26 -3.07 27.76
C LEU A 200 -18.93 -3.68 28.99
N ASP A 201 -20.22 -4.02 28.91
CA ASP A 201 -20.93 -4.70 30.00
C ASP A 201 -20.31 -6.07 30.29
N PHE A 202 -19.97 -6.85 29.26
CA PHE A 202 -19.25 -8.12 29.42
C PHE A 202 -17.86 -7.95 30.05
N LEU A 203 -17.09 -6.96 29.60
CA LEU A 203 -15.75 -6.67 30.16
C LEU A 203 -15.81 -6.15 31.61
N GLY A 204 -16.90 -5.47 31.99
CA GLY A 204 -17.12 -5.03 33.37
C GLY A 204 -17.49 -6.18 34.32
N ASN A 205 -18.11 -7.25 33.80
CA ASN A 205 -18.56 -8.41 34.56
C ASN A 205 -17.53 -9.56 34.62
N SER A 206 -16.53 -9.58 33.75
CA SER A 206 -15.44 -10.57 33.75
C SER A 206 -14.58 -10.43 35.02
N GLY A 207 -14.62 -11.43 35.92
CA GLY A 207 -13.78 -11.46 37.12
C GLY A 207 -12.32 -11.90 36.89
N ASP A 208 -11.99 -12.48 35.73
CA ASP A 208 -10.64 -12.98 35.41
C ASP A 208 -9.85 -11.99 34.53
N GLN A 209 -8.94 -11.25 35.16
CA GLN A 209 -8.12 -10.25 34.49
C GLN A 209 -7.11 -10.84 33.49
N THR A 210 -6.68 -12.09 33.67
CA THR A 210 -5.57 -12.66 32.87
C THR A 210 -6.07 -13.13 31.51
N ASP A 211 -7.18 -13.85 31.46
CA ASP A 211 -7.78 -14.29 30.20
C ASP A 211 -8.30 -13.11 29.38
N ASP A 212 -8.87 -12.10 30.06
CA ASP A 212 -9.28 -10.85 29.42
C ASP A 212 -8.12 -10.16 28.70
N GLN A 213 -6.91 -10.13 29.28
CA GLN A 213 -5.76 -9.52 28.63
C GLN A 213 -5.38 -10.25 27.33
N ARG A 214 -5.37 -11.59 27.31
CA ARG A 214 -5.07 -12.39 26.11
C ARG A 214 -6.12 -12.18 25.01
N ARG A 215 -7.38 -12.03 25.37
CA ARG A 215 -8.47 -11.72 24.43
C ARG A 215 -8.30 -10.33 23.82
N ARG A 216 -8.07 -9.31 24.65
CA ARG A 216 -7.84 -7.93 24.16
C ARG A 216 -6.61 -7.84 23.27
N ASP A 217 -5.56 -8.56 23.63
CA ASP A 217 -4.35 -8.73 22.85
C ASP A 217 -4.62 -9.27 21.44
N ARG A 218 -5.45 -10.31 21.31
CA ARG A 218 -5.91 -10.84 20.02
C ARG A 218 -6.76 -9.83 19.26
N TRP A 219 -7.64 -9.11 19.95
CA TRP A 219 -8.51 -8.09 19.34
C TRP A 219 -7.72 -6.91 18.77
N VAL A 220 -6.66 -6.46 19.46
CA VAL A 220 -5.77 -5.42 18.94
C VAL A 220 -5.10 -5.88 17.65
N THR A 221 -4.63 -7.13 17.58
CA THR A 221 -4.05 -7.70 16.35
C THR A 221 -5.07 -7.71 15.23
N LEU A 222 -6.28 -8.24 15.47
CA LEU A 222 -7.36 -8.26 14.46
C LEU A 222 -7.74 -6.87 13.95
N LEU A 223 -7.83 -5.87 14.84
CA LEU A 223 -8.12 -4.48 14.47
C LEU A 223 -6.99 -3.85 13.65
N VAL A 224 -5.74 -4.14 13.99
CA VAL A 224 -4.58 -3.66 13.23
C VAL A 224 -4.55 -4.30 11.85
N ASP A 225 -4.74 -5.62 11.76
CA ASP A 225 -4.79 -6.33 10.48
C ASP A 225 -5.92 -5.80 9.61
N ARG A 226 -7.11 -5.58 10.20
CA ARG A 226 -8.25 -4.97 9.51
C ARG A 226 -7.96 -3.55 9.04
N SER A 227 -7.26 -2.75 9.84
CA SER A 227 -6.85 -1.42 9.42
C SER A 227 -5.92 -1.44 8.22
N ASP A 228 -5.04 -2.45 8.13
CA ASP A 228 -4.13 -2.63 7.00
C ASP A 228 -4.88 -3.07 5.74
N ILE A 229 -5.92 -3.88 5.87
CA ILE A 229 -6.83 -4.20 4.77
C ILE A 229 -7.57 -2.95 4.27
N VAL A 230 -8.09 -2.12 5.18
CA VAL A 230 -8.73 -0.84 4.81
C VAL A 230 -7.73 0.05 4.07
N PHE A 231 -6.50 0.18 4.56
CA PHE A 231 -5.44 0.93 3.86
C PHE A 231 -5.17 0.44 2.43
N ARG A 232 -5.20 -0.88 2.20
CA ARG A 232 -4.98 -1.45 0.86
C ARG A 232 -6.19 -1.31 -0.05
N THR A 233 -7.40 -1.16 0.49
CA THR A 233 -8.64 -1.08 -0.30
C THR A 233 -8.97 0.36 -0.68
N VAL A 234 -8.70 1.32 0.19
CA VAL A 234 -9.01 2.76 -0.03
C VAL A 234 -8.27 3.37 -1.23
N ASP A 235 -7.14 2.79 -1.65
CA ASP A 235 -6.41 3.24 -2.84
C ASP A 235 -7.19 3.09 -4.15
N HIS A 236 -8.22 2.23 -4.16
CA HIS A 236 -9.05 1.96 -5.33
C HIS A 236 -10.42 2.63 -5.26
N LEU A 237 -10.77 3.22 -4.12
CA LEU A 237 -12.06 3.85 -3.92
C LEU A 237 -12.02 5.31 -4.38
N PRO A 238 -13.17 5.86 -4.83
CA PRO A 238 -13.32 7.30 -4.98
C PRO A 238 -12.94 8.03 -3.68
N PRO A 239 -12.36 9.24 -3.74
CA PRO A 239 -11.84 9.92 -2.55
C PRO A 239 -12.86 10.09 -1.42
N ASP A 240 -14.13 10.29 -1.75
CA ASP A 240 -15.22 10.41 -0.77
C ASP A 240 -15.40 9.10 0.03
N ALA A 241 -15.63 7.98 -0.67
CA ALA A 241 -15.77 6.66 -0.06
C ALA A 241 -14.49 6.20 0.66
N ALA A 242 -13.32 6.47 0.08
CA ALA A 242 -12.03 6.22 0.72
C ALA A 242 -11.91 6.97 2.05
N SER A 243 -12.25 8.26 2.07
CA SER A 243 -12.21 9.07 3.27
C SER A 243 -13.19 8.58 4.34
N GLU A 244 -14.39 8.16 3.93
CA GLU A 244 -15.41 7.67 4.85
C GLU A 244 -15.01 6.32 5.48
N GLN A 245 -14.47 5.38 4.71
CA GLN A 245 -13.94 4.13 5.26
C GLN A 245 -12.79 4.37 6.25
N LEU A 246 -11.86 5.27 5.92
CA LEU A 246 -10.76 5.62 6.82
C LEU A 246 -11.26 6.27 8.11
N ARG A 247 -12.29 7.14 8.01
CA ARG A 247 -12.95 7.77 9.16
C ARG A 247 -13.58 6.73 10.07
N LEU A 248 -14.40 5.85 9.52
CA LEU A 248 -15.06 4.77 10.27
C LEU A 248 -14.02 3.91 10.99
N MET A 249 -13.03 3.38 10.28
CA MET A 249 -11.97 2.56 10.89
C MET A 249 -11.18 3.33 11.97
N ALA A 250 -10.86 4.60 11.74
CA ALA A 250 -10.20 5.44 12.75
C ALA A 250 -11.07 5.63 14.00
N GLU A 251 -12.38 5.76 13.86
CA GLU A 251 -13.34 5.84 14.98
C GLU A 251 -13.40 4.53 15.76
N HIS A 252 -13.41 3.37 15.10
CA HIS A 252 -13.38 2.07 15.77
C HIS A 252 -12.09 1.87 16.57
N LEU A 253 -10.93 2.16 15.98
CA LEU A 253 -9.64 2.08 16.67
C LEU A 253 -9.55 3.06 17.83
N GLN A 254 -10.06 4.28 17.65
CA GLN A 254 -10.11 5.28 18.72
C GLN A 254 -11.02 4.83 19.87
N TRP A 255 -12.20 4.29 19.55
CA TRP A 255 -13.13 3.76 20.55
C TRP A 255 -12.50 2.61 21.34
N HIS A 256 -11.92 1.63 20.65
CA HIS A 256 -11.27 0.47 21.27
C HIS A 256 -10.11 0.91 22.17
N ARG A 257 -9.27 1.86 21.71
CA ARG A 257 -8.18 2.43 22.52
C ARG A 257 -8.68 3.16 23.76
N ARG A 258 -9.84 3.82 23.69
CA ARG A 258 -10.35 4.60 24.82
C ARG A 258 -11.03 3.73 25.87
N HIS A 259 -11.77 2.70 25.45
CA HIS A 259 -12.65 1.97 26.34
C HIS A 259 -12.21 0.53 26.63
N VAL A 260 -11.54 -0.14 25.68
CA VAL A 260 -11.10 -1.55 25.84
C VAL A 260 -9.63 -1.63 26.30
N GLU A 261 -8.77 -0.78 25.74
CA GLU A 261 -7.32 -0.74 26.03
C GLU A 261 -6.86 0.65 26.56
N PRO A 262 -7.36 1.12 27.72
CA PRO A 262 -7.01 2.43 28.27
C PRO A 262 -5.56 2.49 28.78
N ASN A 263 -4.99 1.34 29.17
CA ASN A 263 -3.66 1.25 29.76
C ASN A 263 -2.56 1.48 28.71
N ARG A 264 -1.41 2.00 29.15
CA ARG A 264 -0.22 2.20 28.29
C ARG A 264 0.49 0.87 28.06
N SER A 265 -0.14 -0.07 27.37
CA SER A 265 0.51 -1.28 26.87
C SER A 265 1.33 -0.97 25.62
N GLU A 266 2.38 -1.75 25.34
CA GLU A 266 3.13 -1.65 24.09
C GLU A 266 2.21 -1.82 22.87
N ARG A 267 1.18 -2.65 23.00
CA ARG A 267 0.17 -2.90 21.95
C ARG A 267 -0.79 -1.72 21.80
N GLY A 268 -1.17 -1.06 22.89
CA GLY A 268 -1.88 0.22 22.86
C GLY A 268 -1.08 1.32 22.13
N SER A 269 0.26 1.24 22.14
CA SER A 269 1.12 2.12 21.33
C SER A 269 1.03 1.80 19.83
N ARG A 270 0.99 0.52 19.44
CA ARG A 270 0.78 0.09 18.04
C ARG A 270 -0.58 0.55 17.53
N LEU A 271 -1.63 0.35 18.32
CA LEU A 271 -2.99 0.81 18.00
C LEU A 271 -3.04 2.34 17.83
N ARG A 272 -2.35 3.08 18.71
CA ARG A 272 -2.22 4.53 18.61
C ARG A 272 -1.48 4.97 17.36
N GLN A 273 -0.40 4.27 16.98
CA GLN A 273 0.36 4.56 15.77
C GLN A 273 -0.50 4.32 14.53
N LYS A 274 -1.19 3.18 14.45
CA LYS A 274 -2.10 2.84 13.33
C LYS A 274 -3.27 3.82 13.24
N TRP A 275 -3.90 4.18 14.36
CA TRP A 275 -4.93 5.22 14.39
C TRP A 275 -4.40 6.57 13.88
N ARG A 276 -3.20 7.00 14.30
CA ARG A 276 -2.57 8.23 13.78
C ARG A 276 -2.28 8.14 12.29
N GLN A 277 -1.90 6.96 11.80
CA GLN A 277 -1.66 6.74 10.38
C GLN A 277 -2.97 6.87 9.59
N LEU A 278 -4.06 6.26 10.04
CA LEU A 278 -5.37 6.35 9.39
C LEU A 278 -5.90 7.78 9.40
N GLU A 279 -5.78 8.49 10.51
CA GLU A 279 -6.19 9.90 10.59
C GLU A 279 -5.41 10.77 9.60
N LYS A 280 -4.11 10.47 9.43
CA LYS A 280 -3.26 11.17 8.47
C LYS A 280 -3.73 10.96 7.03
N GLU A 281 -4.06 9.71 6.68
CA GLU A 281 -4.54 9.34 5.34
C GLU A 281 -5.97 9.83 5.10
N TYR A 282 -6.85 9.71 6.10
CA TYR A 282 -8.20 10.26 6.09
C TYR A 282 -8.18 11.74 5.73
N GLN A 283 -7.32 12.54 6.38
CA GLN A 283 -7.20 13.97 6.09
C GLN A 283 -6.79 14.25 4.64
N GLU A 284 -5.92 13.43 4.06
CA GLU A 284 -5.49 13.57 2.66
C GLU A 284 -6.62 13.18 1.68
N ARG A 285 -7.32 12.07 1.93
CA ARG A 285 -8.45 11.62 1.09
C ARG A 285 -9.64 12.57 1.19
N ALA A 286 -9.97 13.04 2.39
CA ALA A 286 -11.03 14.03 2.61
C ALA A 286 -10.69 15.38 1.95
N LEU A 287 -9.42 15.78 1.92
CA LEU A 287 -8.98 16.96 1.17
C LEU A 287 -9.18 16.77 -0.33
N GLN A 288 -8.78 15.62 -0.88
CA GLN A 288 -8.95 15.32 -2.29
C GLN A 288 -10.44 15.30 -2.68
N ALA A 289 -11.28 14.60 -1.90
CA ALA A 289 -12.73 14.62 -1.98
C ALA A 289 -13.30 16.04 -2.09
N ARG A 290 -12.96 16.92 -1.14
CA ARG A 290 -13.42 18.32 -1.14
C ARG A 290 -12.91 19.13 -2.33
N MET A 291 -11.69 18.86 -2.80
CA MET A 291 -11.17 19.47 -4.02
C MET A 291 -11.97 19.02 -5.25
N GLU A 292 -12.24 17.72 -5.39
CA GLU A 292 -13.04 17.16 -6.47
C GLU A 292 -14.49 17.63 -6.43
N GLN A 293 -15.11 17.73 -5.25
CA GLN A 293 -16.45 18.29 -5.08
C GLN A 293 -16.50 19.78 -5.46
N ARG A 294 -15.47 20.57 -5.11
CA ARG A 294 -15.47 22.03 -5.32
C ARG A 294 -15.06 22.44 -6.73
N PHE A 295 -14.09 21.76 -7.32
CA PHE A 295 -13.47 22.12 -8.60
C PHE A 295 -13.81 21.13 -9.73
N GLY A 296 -14.27 19.92 -9.40
CA GLY A 296 -14.43 18.81 -10.34
C GLY A 296 -13.16 17.97 -10.47
N SER A 297 -13.33 16.67 -10.68
CA SER A 297 -12.23 15.69 -10.82
C SER A 297 -11.22 16.06 -11.91
N ARG A 298 -11.71 16.57 -13.06
CA ARG A 298 -10.84 16.99 -14.18
C ARG A 298 -9.96 18.19 -13.83
N ALA A 299 -10.51 19.18 -13.12
CA ALA A 299 -9.77 20.38 -12.73
C ALA A 299 -8.75 20.04 -11.65
N THR A 300 -9.13 19.25 -10.64
CA THR A 300 -8.21 18.73 -9.63
C THR A 300 -7.04 18.01 -10.28
N ALA A 301 -7.30 17.02 -11.15
CA ALA A 301 -6.24 16.29 -11.85
C ALA A 301 -5.35 17.20 -12.73
N TRP A 302 -5.91 18.27 -13.32
CA TRP A 302 -5.13 19.24 -14.09
C TRP A 302 -4.23 20.09 -13.18
N ILE A 303 -4.74 20.61 -12.06
CA ILE A 303 -3.95 21.33 -11.05
C ILE A 303 -2.80 20.43 -10.56
N GLU A 304 -3.07 19.14 -10.33
CA GLU A 304 -2.05 18.21 -9.87
C GLU A 304 -0.92 18.00 -10.87
N ARG A 305 -1.27 17.79 -12.14
CA ARG A 305 -0.31 17.66 -13.24
C ARG A 305 0.46 18.96 -13.47
N LEU A 306 -0.21 20.10 -13.40
CA LEU A 306 0.40 21.42 -13.55
C LEU A 306 1.47 21.62 -12.47
N VAL A 307 1.12 21.40 -11.20
CA VAL A 307 2.07 21.56 -10.10
C VAL A 307 3.23 20.57 -10.22
N LEU A 308 2.99 19.32 -10.63
CA LEU A 308 4.08 18.36 -10.88
C LEU A 308 5.02 18.84 -11.99
N ALA A 309 4.48 19.36 -13.09
CA ALA A 309 5.27 19.93 -14.18
C ALA A 309 6.06 21.16 -13.73
N LEU A 310 5.45 22.03 -12.92
CA LEU A 310 6.10 23.20 -12.33
C LEU A 310 7.22 22.81 -11.35
N ILE A 311 7.08 21.71 -10.60
CA ILE A 311 8.14 21.17 -9.74
C ILE A 311 9.34 20.76 -10.62
N GLY A 312 9.08 20.01 -11.68
CA GLY A 312 10.12 19.64 -12.66
C GLY A 312 10.80 20.87 -13.28
N LEU A 313 10.02 21.90 -13.64
CA LEU A 313 10.53 23.16 -14.18
C LEU A 313 11.43 23.88 -13.17
N VAL A 314 11.03 24.01 -11.91
CA VAL A 314 11.84 24.65 -10.86
C VAL A 314 13.14 23.87 -10.62
N LEU A 315 13.10 22.54 -10.62
CA LEU A 315 14.31 21.72 -10.50
C LEU A 315 15.27 21.96 -11.68
N ILE A 316 14.74 22.12 -12.90
CA ILE A 316 15.55 22.49 -14.07
C ILE A 316 16.13 23.91 -13.91
N LEU A 317 15.33 24.89 -13.49
CA LEU A 317 15.80 26.26 -13.25
C LEU A 317 16.92 26.30 -12.20
N LEU A 318 16.76 25.57 -11.08
CA LEU A 318 17.78 25.42 -10.05
C LEU A 318 19.05 24.75 -10.58
N ALA A 319 18.93 23.75 -11.45
CA ALA A 319 20.07 23.08 -12.08
C ALA A 319 20.79 24.00 -13.08
N VAL A 320 20.07 24.76 -13.89
CA VAL A 320 20.63 25.73 -14.84
C VAL A 320 21.37 26.84 -14.08
N GLU A 321 20.74 27.42 -13.05
CA GLU A 321 21.37 28.43 -12.19
C GLU A 321 22.65 27.89 -11.51
N ALA A 322 22.69 26.58 -11.20
CA ALA A 322 23.84 25.95 -10.56
C ALA A 322 24.97 25.56 -11.53
N THR A 323 24.69 25.39 -12.82
CA THR A 323 25.65 24.82 -13.79
C THR A 323 26.09 25.80 -14.87
N VAL A 324 25.29 26.84 -15.14
CA VAL A 324 25.54 27.80 -16.22
C VAL A 324 25.85 29.17 -15.63
N GLU A 325 26.89 29.82 -16.13
CA GLU A 325 27.17 31.23 -15.83
C GLU A 325 26.16 32.13 -16.54
N LEU A 326 25.19 32.67 -15.79
CA LEU A 326 24.13 33.52 -16.31
C LEU A 326 24.47 35.00 -16.16
N THR A 327 24.11 35.81 -17.17
CA THR A 327 24.19 37.27 -17.08
C THR A 327 23.23 37.80 -15.99
N PRO A 328 23.48 38.99 -15.40
CA PRO A 328 22.60 39.54 -14.35
C PRO A 328 21.13 39.68 -14.79
N ARG A 329 20.90 40.03 -16.06
CA ARG A 329 19.55 40.14 -16.63
C ARG A 329 18.87 38.77 -16.76
N GLN A 330 19.59 37.74 -17.19
CA GLN A 330 19.06 36.36 -17.24
C GLN A 330 18.76 35.83 -15.83
N LEU A 331 19.63 36.13 -14.85
CA LEU A 331 19.40 35.76 -13.45
C LEU A 331 18.14 36.44 -12.89
N GLN A 332 17.90 37.70 -13.23
CA GLN A 332 16.67 38.40 -12.86
C GLN A 332 15.43 37.72 -13.45
N TRP A 333 15.43 37.41 -14.75
CA TRP A 333 14.33 36.65 -15.38
C TRP A 333 14.10 35.29 -14.73
N LEU A 334 15.18 34.58 -14.37
CA LEU A 334 15.10 33.30 -13.69
C LEU A 334 14.46 33.43 -12.30
N HIS A 335 14.84 34.46 -11.52
CA HIS A 335 14.23 34.74 -10.22
C HIS A 335 12.76 35.17 -10.33
N GLU A 336 12.40 35.95 -11.35
CA GLU A 336 11.01 36.37 -11.59
C GLU A 336 10.14 35.17 -11.99
N ALA A 337 10.64 34.32 -12.91
CA ALA A 337 9.97 33.08 -13.28
C ALA A 337 9.81 32.15 -12.07
N ASP A 338 10.87 31.95 -11.28
CA ASP A 338 10.84 31.17 -10.05
C ASP A 338 9.82 31.74 -9.04
N ALA A 339 9.73 33.06 -8.91
CA ALA A 339 8.78 33.72 -8.02
C ALA A 339 7.33 33.51 -8.45
N VAL A 340 7.04 33.56 -9.76
CA VAL A 340 5.70 33.25 -10.29
C VAL A 340 5.32 31.81 -10.00
N ILE A 341 6.24 30.86 -10.21
CA ILE A 341 5.99 29.44 -9.93
C ILE A 341 5.78 29.20 -8.43
N CYS A 342 6.60 29.82 -7.57
CA CYS A 342 6.43 29.83 -6.12
C CYS A 342 5.06 30.37 -5.69
N ALA A 343 4.59 31.44 -6.31
CA ALA A 343 3.27 31.99 -6.02
C ALA A 343 2.14 31.00 -6.34
N VAL A 344 2.27 30.23 -7.43
CA VAL A 344 1.33 29.16 -7.78
C VAL A 344 1.35 28.03 -6.73
N PHE A 345 2.53 27.60 -6.26
CA PHE A 345 2.61 26.58 -5.20
C PHE A 345 2.05 27.07 -3.86
N LEU A 346 2.31 28.33 -3.53
CA LEU A 346 1.79 28.94 -2.30
C LEU A 346 0.28 29.07 -2.36
N TRP A 347 -0.27 29.46 -3.52
CA TRP A 347 -1.70 29.45 -3.77
C TRP A 347 -2.31 28.05 -3.61
N GLU A 348 -1.71 27.01 -4.23
CA GLU A 348 -2.16 25.62 -4.06
C GLU A 348 -2.16 25.20 -2.58
N PHE A 349 -1.09 25.53 -1.85
CA PHE A 349 -0.96 25.22 -0.43
C PHE A 349 -2.08 25.86 0.40
N PHE A 350 -2.40 27.13 0.15
CA PHE A 350 -3.48 27.82 0.87
C PHE A 350 -4.87 27.30 0.49
N VAL A 351 -5.10 26.96 -0.78
CA VAL A 351 -6.35 26.30 -1.21
C VAL A 351 -6.52 24.97 -0.46
N LYS A 352 -5.46 24.16 -0.38
CA LYS A 352 -5.48 22.90 0.39
C LYS A 352 -5.70 23.12 1.89
N LEU A 353 -5.00 24.09 2.48
CA LEU A 353 -5.15 24.45 3.89
C LEU A 353 -6.58 24.92 4.23
N TRP A 354 -7.24 25.60 3.30
CA TRP A 354 -8.61 26.07 3.50
C TRP A 354 -9.63 24.92 3.48
N LEU A 355 -9.42 23.93 2.60
CA LEU A 355 -10.33 22.80 2.39
C LEU A 355 -10.13 21.64 3.38
N VAL A 356 -8.94 21.43 3.93
CA VAL A 356 -8.63 20.26 4.77
C VAL A 356 -9.38 20.26 6.12
N PRO A 357 -9.86 19.09 6.61
CA PRO A 357 -10.29 18.97 8.00
C PRO A 357 -9.11 19.16 8.97
N HIS A 358 -9.33 19.83 10.11
CA HIS A 358 -8.29 20.09 11.13
C HIS A 358 -7.05 20.85 10.62
N ARG A 359 -7.26 22.00 9.98
CA ARG A 359 -6.27 22.91 9.34
C ARG A 359 -4.90 22.98 10.03
N TRP A 360 -4.87 23.15 11.35
CA TRP A 360 -3.62 23.34 12.10
C TRP A 360 -2.72 22.12 12.11
N ARG A 361 -3.28 20.91 12.27
CA ARG A 361 -2.50 19.66 12.26
C ARG A 361 -1.91 19.40 10.88
N TRP A 362 -2.71 19.65 9.84
CA TRP A 362 -2.26 19.52 8.46
C TRP A 362 -1.17 20.54 8.12
N PHE A 363 -1.33 21.80 8.57
CA PHE A 363 -0.34 22.87 8.36
C PHE A 363 1.03 22.48 8.88
N TRP A 364 1.16 22.06 10.14
CA TRP A 364 2.47 21.69 10.72
C TRP A 364 3.12 20.50 10.03
N ARG A 365 2.33 19.55 9.52
CA ARG A 365 2.85 18.40 8.76
C ARG A 365 3.47 18.83 7.43
N HIS A 366 2.81 19.73 6.72
CA HIS A 366 3.23 20.16 5.38
C HIS A 366 4.08 21.44 5.38
N PHE A 367 4.23 22.12 6.51
CA PHE A 367 4.97 23.36 6.61
C PHE A 367 6.40 23.23 6.08
N ALA A 368 7.12 22.19 6.51
CA ALA A 368 8.51 22.00 6.11
C ALA A 368 8.68 21.54 4.65
N ILE A 369 7.76 20.72 4.14
CA ILE A 369 7.88 20.06 2.82
C ILE A 369 7.23 20.90 1.71
N ASP A 370 6.13 21.57 2.00
CA ASP A 370 5.37 22.31 0.99
C ASP A 370 5.51 23.82 1.12
N PHE A 371 5.40 24.37 2.33
CA PHE A 371 5.38 25.82 2.53
C PHE A 371 6.77 26.44 2.38
N ILE A 372 7.78 25.93 3.10
CA ILE A 372 9.14 26.50 3.08
C ILE A 372 9.73 26.51 1.66
N PRO A 373 9.69 25.42 0.86
CA PRO A 373 10.27 25.44 -0.50
C PRO A 373 9.54 26.37 -1.46
N SER A 374 8.26 26.68 -1.20
CA SER A 374 7.43 27.56 -2.02
C SER A 374 7.71 29.05 -1.80
N ILE A 375 8.56 29.42 -0.84
CA ILE A 375 8.92 30.83 -0.60
C ILE A 375 9.97 31.28 -1.63
N PRO A 376 9.73 32.38 -2.38
CA PRO A 376 10.66 32.88 -3.39
C PRO A 376 11.81 33.65 -2.73
N PHE A 377 12.71 32.93 -2.05
CA PHE A 377 13.84 33.51 -1.34
C PHE A 377 14.76 34.33 -2.26
N GLY A 378 14.90 33.96 -3.54
CA GLY A 378 15.70 34.73 -4.50
C GLY A 378 15.20 36.16 -4.69
N LEU A 379 13.88 36.32 -4.85
CA LEU A 379 13.23 37.62 -4.98
C LEU A 379 13.29 38.40 -3.66
N LEU A 380 12.96 37.76 -2.53
CA LEU A 380 12.98 38.41 -1.22
C LEU A 380 14.39 38.93 -0.92
N LEU A 381 15.41 38.10 -1.06
CA LEU A 381 16.81 38.46 -0.80
C LEU A 381 17.34 39.52 -1.78
N GLY A 382 16.89 39.50 -3.03
CA GLY A 382 17.24 40.52 -4.04
C GLY A 382 16.61 41.88 -3.73
N ALA A 383 15.34 41.91 -3.35
CA ALA A 383 14.62 43.13 -2.97
C ALA A 383 15.22 43.80 -1.72
N TYR A 384 15.64 43.01 -0.72
CA TYR A 384 16.34 43.54 0.46
C TYR A 384 17.70 44.16 0.13
N GLY A 385 18.35 43.78 -0.97
CA GLY A 385 19.63 44.34 -1.40
C GLY A 385 19.53 45.66 -2.17
N ALA A 386 18.48 45.84 -2.98
CA ALA A 386 18.35 46.97 -3.89
C ALA A 386 17.74 48.25 -3.24
N ASP A 387 16.86 48.10 -2.24
CA ASP A 387 16.13 49.22 -1.61
C ASP A 387 16.66 49.63 -0.22
N THR A 388 17.93 49.37 0.05
CA THR A 388 18.61 49.76 1.31
C THR A 388 18.56 51.27 1.60
N VAL A 389 18.23 52.10 0.61
CA VAL A 389 18.09 53.56 0.76
C VAL A 389 16.74 53.98 1.39
N ARG A 390 15.65 53.20 1.22
CA ARG A 390 14.31 53.59 1.74
C ARG A 390 13.92 52.92 3.07
N VAL A 391 14.47 51.76 3.40
CA VAL A 391 14.20 51.05 4.67
C VAL A 391 15.11 51.53 5.82
N GLY A 392 15.92 52.57 5.59
CA GLY A 392 16.98 53.06 6.49
C GLY A 392 16.58 53.49 7.91
N ARG A 393 15.28 53.56 8.24
CA ARG A 393 14.82 53.83 9.61
C ARG A 393 14.56 52.56 10.44
N ALA A 394 13.99 51.50 9.83
CA ALA A 394 13.81 50.21 10.51
C ALA A 394 15.11 49.37 10.50
N ALA A 395 15.91 49.50 9.43
CA ALA A 395 17.18 48.79 9.27
C ALA A 395 18.33 49.30 10.18
N ARG A 396 18.16 50.44 10.88
CA ARG A 396 19.13 50.89 11.89
C ARG A 396 18.99 50.17 13.24
N LEU A 397 17.80 49.68 13.57
CA LEU A 397 17.54 49.00 14.84
C LEU A 397 17.91 47.51 14.81
N LEU A 398 17.85 46.87 13.65
CA LEU A 398 18.48 45.57 13.42
C LEU A 398 19.86 45.81 12.83
N ARG A 399 20.95 45.42 13.51
CA ARG A 399 22.32 45.40 12.97
C ARG A 399 22.44 44.41 11.78
N LEU A 400 21.83 44.76 10.66
CA LEU A 400 21.63 44.00 9.42
C LEU A 400 22.88 43.71 8.56
N PRO A 401 24.04 44.41 8.68
CA PRO A 401 25.23 44.02 7.92
C PRO A 401 25.67 42.57 8.22
N ARG A 402 25.45 42.11 9.46
CA ARG A 402 25.73 40.73 9.88
C ARG A 402 24.79 39.75 9.18
N LEU A 403 23.51 40.09 9.04
CA LEU A 403 22.50 39.26 8.38
C LEU A 403 22.79 39.11 6.88
N ALA A 404 23.29 40.14 6.20
CA ALA A 404 23.68 40.07 4.78
C ALA A 404 24.79 39.05 4.52
N ARG A 405 25.75 38.91 5.46
CA ARG A 405 26.81 37.90 5.39
C ARG A 405 26.25 36.49 5.62
N TYR A 406 25.40 36.30 6.63
CA TYR A 406 24.70 35.03 6.85
C TYR A 406 23.81 34.64 5.66
N VAL A 407 23.12 35.59 5.04
CA VAL A 407 22.31 35.37 3.83
C VAL A 407 23.15 34.82 2.68
N ARG A 408 24.37 35.35 2.46
CA ARG A 408 25.27 34.83 1.40
C ARG A 408 25.69 33.38 1.68
N ILE A 409 26.01 33.05 2.92
CA ILE A 409 26.42 31.69 3.33
C ILE A 409 25.22 30.74 3.30
N LEU A 410 24.03 31.21 3.67
CA LEU A 410 22.82 30.41 3.72
C LEU A 410 22.21 30.17 2.33
N ARG A 411 22.49 31.02 1.34
CA ARG A 411 21.88 30.92 0.00
C ARG A 411 22.06 29.54 -0.67
N PRO A 412 23.27 28.92 -0.72
CA PRO A 412 23.42 27.56 -1.24
C PRO A 412 22.66 26.52 -0.41
N ALA A 413 22.64 26.67 0.92
CA ALA A 413 21.92 25.77 1.81
C ALA A 413 20.40 25.84 1.61
N VAL A 414 19.83 27.05 1.47
CA VAL A 414 18.41 27.25 1.15
C VAL A 414 18.08 26.65 -0.21
N ARG A 415 18.95 26.83 -1.22
CA ARG A 415 18.77 26.22 -2.56
C ARG A 415 18.76 24.69 -2.47
N MET A 416 19.70 24.09 -1.74
CA MET A 416 19.74 22.64 -1.55
C MET A 416 18.52 22.13 -0.78
N LEU A 417 18.14 22.80 0.31
CA LEU A 417 16.94 22.49 1.07
C LEU A 417 15.68 22.56 0.18
N ARG A 418 15.59 23.58 -0.67
CA ARG A 418 14.49 23.77 -1.62
C ARG A 418 14.48 22.69 -2.71
N ALA A 419 15.62 22.37 -3.30
CA ALA A 419 15.74 21.30 -4.28
C ALA A 419 15.34 19.94 -3.68
N VAL A 420 15.81 19.64 -2.46
CA VAL A 420 15.43 18.44 -1.72
C VAL A 420 13.93 18.46 -1.38
N GLY A 421 13.39 19.58 -0.90
CA GLY A 421 11.97 19.73 -0.60
C GLY A 421 11.08 19.48 -1.82
N PHE A 422 11.41 20.06 -2.96
CA PHE A 422 10.69 19.83 -4.22
C PHE A 422 10.86 18.42 -4.75
N LEU A 423 12.04 17.81 -4.61
CA LEU A 423 12.26 16.43 -4.97
C LEU A 423 11.40 15.49 -4.11
N LEU A 424 11.39 15.68 -2.79
CA LEU A 424 10.56 14.91 -1.86
C LEU A 424 9.07 15.09 -2.18
N ARG A 425 8.61 16.32 -2.43
CA ARG A 425 7.23 16.60 -2.85
C ARG A 425 6.89 15.94 -4.19
N GLY A 426 7.81 15.98 -5.15
CA GLY A 426 7.65 15.33 -6.45
C GLY A 426 7.55 13.81 -6.32
N LEU A 427 8.44 13.19 -5.54
CA LEU A 427 8.43 11.75 -5.25
C LEU A 427 7.16 11.32 -4.53
N ASP A 428 6.74 12.05 -3.51
CA ASP A 428 5.51 11.78 -2.77
C ASP A 428 4.28 11.86 -3.69
N ARG A 429 4.21 12.84 -4.59
CA ARG A 429 3.12 12.93 -5.55
C ARG A 429 3.16 11.81 -6.59
N ILE A 430 4.34 11.43 -7.08
CA ILE A 430 4.50 10.29 -7.99
C ILE A 430 4.07 9.00 -7.27
N ALA A 431 4.51 8.78 -6.04
CA ALA A 431 4.14 7.61 -5.25
C ALA A 431 2.62 7.53 -5.07
N ARG A 432 1.93 8.66 -4.81
CA ARG A 432 0.47 8.72 -4.74
C ARG A 432 -0.21 8.46 -6.09
N MET A 433 0.27 9.12 -7.14
CA MET A 433 -0.27 8.97 -8.51
C MET A 433 -0.18 7.53 -9.03
N TYR A 434 0.88 6.81 -8.66
CA TYR A 434 1.12 5.43 -9.06
C TYR A 434 0.88 4.42 -7.93
N GLY A 435 0.29 4.85 -6.81
CA GLY A 435 -0.01 4.03 -5.64
C GLY A 435 -0.73 2.72 -6.00
N PRO A 436 -1.80 2.74 -6.81
CA PRO A 436 -2.51 1.51 -7.20
C PRO A 436 -1.65 0.49 -7.97
N ILE A 437 -0.58 0.93 -8.63
CA ILE A 437 0.35 0.07 -9.36
C ILE A 437 1.47 -0.42 -8.44
N ILE A 438 1.98 0.47 -7.58
CA ILE A 438 3.08 0.19 -6.66
C ILE A 438 2.62 -0.68 -5.49
N ASN A 439 1.40 -0.49 -4.99
CA ASN A 439 0.83 -1.15 -3.82
C ASN A 439 0.26 -2.55 -4.12
N ARG A 440 0.74 -3.20 -5.19
CA ARG A 440 0.55 -4.64 -5.35
C ARG A 440 1.58 -5.34 -4.49
N ASP A 441 1.13 -6.28 -3.67
CA ASP A 441 1.97 -7.07 -2.77
C ASP A 441 2.84 -8.04 -3.59
N VAL A 442 3.87 -7.50 -4.25
CA VAL A 442 4.77 -8.30 -5.06
C VAL A 442 5.76 -8.98 -4.13
N ILE A 443 5.52 -10.26 -3.84
CA ILE A 443 6.39 -11.04 -2.97
C ILE A 443 7.70 -11.29 -3.73
N LEU A 444 8.74 -10.53 -3.35
CA LEU A 444 10.09 -10.64 -3.91
C LEU A 444 10.82 -11.90 -3.44
N PHE A 445 10.62 -12.29 -2.19
CA PHE A 445 11.31 -13.40 -1.53
C PHE A 445 10.29 -14.36 -0.92
N PRO A 446 9.61 -15.17 -1.73
CA PRO A 446 8.54 -16.02 -1.22
C PRO A 446 9.11 -17.13 -0.34
N THR A 447 8.43 -17.39 0.79
CA THR A 447 8.79 -18.51 1.69
C THR A 447 8.63 -19.86 0.98
N ARG A 448 9.25 -20.92 1.52
CA ARG A 448 9.05 -22.28 0.97
C ARG A 448 7.57 -22.66 0.99
N GLU A 449 6.84 -22.26 2.02
CA GLU A 449 5.40 -22.46 2.11
C GLU A 449 4.64 -21.64 1.08
N GLU A 450 4.92 -20.35 0.88
CA GLU A 450 4.28 -19.55 -0.17
C GLU A 450 4.55 -20.10 -1.57
N ARG A 451 5.80 -20.52 -1.85
CA ARG A 451 6.14 -21.21 -3.11
C ARG A 451 5.39 -22.53 -3.23
N GLN A 452 5.27 -23.28 -2.13
CA GLN A 452 4.49 -24.51 -2.12
C GLN A 452 3.01 -24.22 -2.27
N ARG A 453 2.42 -23.21 -1.65
CA ARG A 453 1.01 -22.80 -1.83
C ARG A 453 0.76 -22.33 -3.25
N ALA A 454 1.69 -21.58 -3.85
CA ALA A 454 1.62 -21.18 -5.26
C ALA A 454 1.74 -22.37 -6.22
N ARG A 455 2.61 -23.36 -5.92
CA ARG A 455 2.76 -24.60 -6.71
C ARG A 455 1.66 -25.63 -6.45
N ARG A 456 1.15 -25.67 -5.22
CA ARG A 456 0.03 -26.47 -4.73
C ARG A 456 -1.29 -25.76 -4.97
N ARG A 457 -1.35 -24.63 -5.70
CA ARG A 457 -2.60 -24.19 -6.32
C ARG A 457 -3.03 -25.35 -7.20
N PRO A 458 -3.90 -26.24 -6.71
CA PRO A 458 -4.10 -27.50 -7.37
C PRO A 458 -4.88 -27.18 -8.64
N ALA A 459 -4.62 -27.90 -9.73
CA ALA A 459 -5.60 -28.04 -10.79
C ALA A 459 -6.81 -28.88 -10.31
N GLY A 460 -7.28 -28.64 -9.09
CA GLY A 460 -8.43 -29.27 -8.48
C GLY A 460 -9.71 -28.86 -9.22
N PRO A 461 -10.81 -29.62 -9.04
CA PRO A 461 -12.06 -29.34 -9.71
C PRO A 461 -12.54 -27.90 -9.48
N LEU A 462 -12.36 -27.36 -8.28
CA LEU A 462 -12.73 -25.98 -7.95
C LEU A 462 -11.91 -24.92 -8.68
N ALA A 463 -10.58 -25.08 -8.76
CA ALA A 463 -9.73 -24.13 -9.48
C ALA A 463 -10.06 -24.12 -10.98
N ARG A 464 -10.41 -25.28 -11.54
CA ARG A 464 -10.91 -25.39 -12.92
C ARG A 464 -12.30 -24.78 -13.08
N LEU A 465 -13.21 -24.96 -12.12
CA LEU A 465 -14.52 -24.30 -12.11
C LEU A 465 -14.38 -22.78 -12.03
N GLN A 466 -13.47 -22.26 -11.19
CA GLN A 466 -13.15 -20.83 -11.13
C GLN A 466 -12.58 -20.32 -12.45
N SER A 467 -11.67 -21.08 -13.07
CA SER A 467 -11.15 -20.76 -14.41
C SER A 467 -12.28 -20.72 -15.45
N LEU A 468 -13.22 -21.67 -15.40
CA LEU A 468 -14.35 -21.73 -16.31
C LEU A 468 -15.33 -20.57 -16.08
N LEU A 469 -15.63 -20.20 -14.84
CA LEU A 469 -16.45 -19.04 -14.50
C LEU A 469 -15.79 -17.73 -14.99
N ALA A 470 -14.48 -17.59 -14.84
CA ALA A 470 -13.75 -16.44 -15.38
C ALA A 470 -13.77 -16.41 -16.92
N GLU A 471 -13.66 -17.57 -17.58
CA GLU A 471 -13.80 -17.68 -19.03
C GLU A 471 -15.23 -17.34 -19.50
N LEU A 472 -16.25 -17.77 -18.75
CA LEU A 472 -17.65 -17.42 -18.98
C LEU A 472 -17.89 -15.92 -18.84
N ASP A 473 -17.38 -15.28 -17.79
CA ASP A 473 -17.43 -13.82 -17.63
C ASP A 473 -16.78 -13.12 -18.82
N GLN A 474 -15.60 -13.57 -19.24
CA GLN A 474 -14.94 -13.01 -20.42
C GLN A 474 -15.79 -13.18 -21.70
N GLN A 475 -16.48 -14.30 -21.88
CA GLN A 475 -17.39 -14.48 -23.02
C GLN A 475 -18.60 -13.56 -22.94
N TRP A 476 -19.19 -13.35 -21.76
CA TRP A 476 -20.25 -12.37 -21.59
C TRP A 476 -19.83 -10.96 -21.97
N ARG A 477 -18.64 -10.52 -21.53
CA ARG A 477 -18.10 -9.20 -21.91
C ARG A 477 -17.88 -9.11 -23.42
N THR A 478 -17.32 -10.15 -24.01
CA THR A 478 -17.06 -10.22 -25.46
C THR A 478 -18.38 -10.19 -26.25
N LEU A 479 -19.37 -10.96 -25.81
CA LEU A 479 -20.70 -11.01 -26.41
C LEU A 479 -21.39 -9.64 -26.33
N LEU A 480 -21.33 -8.98 -25.18
CA LEU A 480 -21.94 -7.67 -24.99
C LEU A 480 -21.29 -6.60 -25.88
N ILE A 481 -19.96 -6.59 -26.00
CA ILE A 481 -19.23 -5.63 -26.85
C ILE A 481 -19.53 -5.87 -28.34
N SER A 482 -19.58 -7.15 -28.75
CA SER A 482 -19.78 -7.54 -30.16
C SER A 482 -21.24 -7.54 -30.62
N ALA A 483 -22.22 -7.58 -29.70
CA ALA A 483 -23.64 -7.53 -30.03
C ALA A 483 -24.02 -6.22 -30.73
N SER A 484 -25.03 -6.30 -31.60
CA SER A 484 -25.63 -5.11 -32.24
C SER A 484 -26.25 -4.19 -31.19
N PRO A 485 -26.30 -2.87 -31.42
CA PRO A 485 -26.85 -1.90 -30.46
C PRO A 485 -28.24 -2.31 -29.92
N ASP A 486 -29.13 -2.82 -30.77
CA ASP A 486 -30.49 -3.24 -30.40
C ASP A 486 -30.52 -4.51 -29.52
N GLN A 487 -29.48 -5.34 -29.58
CA GLN A 487 -29.38 -6.59 -28.81
C GLN A 487 -28.58 -6.44 -27.51
N ARG A 488 -27.71 -5.43 -27.40
CA ARG A 488 -26.85 -5.23 -26.23
C ARG A 488 -27.63 -5.12 -24.93
N GLU A 489 -28.72 -4.37 -24.94
CA GLU A 489 -29.58 -4.20 -23.76
C GLU A 489 -30.21 -5.53 -23.34
N GLN A 490 -30.72 -6.32 -24.29
CA GLN A 490 -31.31 -7.63 -24.01
C GLN A 490 -30.28 -8.62 -23.44
N VAL A 491 -29.07 -8.66 -24.01
CA VAL A 491 -27.95 -9.48 -23.52
C VAL A 491 -27.55 -9.07 -22.10
N SER A 492 -27.45 -7.76 -21.84
CA SER A 492 -27.10 -7.23 -20.52
C SER A 492 -28.14 -7.58 -19.47
N LEU A 493 -29.43 -7.38 -19.78
CA LEU A 493 -30.55 -7.73 -18.90
C LEU A 493 -30.66 -9.23 -18.64
N ALA A 494 -30.39 -10.07 -19.65
CA ALA A 494 -30.40 -11.52 -19.49
C ALA A 494 -29.38 -11.97 -18.43
N ARG A 495 -28.16 -11.45 -18.48
CA ARG A 495 -27.13 -11.76 -17.47
C ARG A 495 -27.49 -11.19 -16.09
N THR A 496 -28.01 -9.96 -16.01
CA THR A 496 -28.44 -9.38 -14.72
C THR A 496 -29.51 -10.24 -14.05
N ARG A 497 -30.50 -10.73 -14.82
CA ARG A 497 -31.55 -11.63 -14.31
C ARG A 497 -30.99 -12.97 -13.84
N LEU A 498 -30.06 -13.53 -14.60
CA LEU A 498 -29.35 -14.75 -14.22
C LEU A 498 -28.65 -14.55 -12.88
N LEU A 499 -27.79 -13.54 -12.76
CA LEU A 499 -27.04 -13.24 -11.53
C LEU A 499 -28.00 -13.07 -10.34
N ARG A 500 -29.10 -12.34 -10.51
CA ARG A 500 -30.13 -12.20 -9.47
C ARG A 500 -30.81 -13.51 -9.08
N SER A 501 -30.93 -14.46 -10.01
CA SER A 501 -31.58 -15.75 -9.78
C SER A 501 -30.65 -16.83 -9.22
N LEU A 502 -29.33 -16.61 -9.23
CA LEU A 502 -28.39 -17.60 -8.72
C LEU A 502 -28.67 -17.84 -7.23
N PRO A 503 -28.79 -19.11 -6.80
CA PRO A 503 -29.05 -19.42 -5.41
C PRO A 503 -27.93 -18.86 -4.55
N THR A 504 -28.29 -18.01 -3.59
CA THR A 504 -27.37 -17.65 -2.54
C THR A 504 -27.23 -18.85 -1.62
N VAL A 505 -26.04 -19.43 -1.53
CA VAL A 505 -25.76 -20.50 -0.57
C VAL A 505 -25.81 -19.89 0.84
N GLN A 506 -26.93 -20.09 1.54
CA GLN A 506 -27.14 -19.68 2.94
C GLN A 506 -26.27 -20.53 3.87
N GLY A 507 -25.62 -19.90 4.85
CA GLY A 507 -24.80 -20.61 5.86
C GLY A 507 -23.34 -20.17 5.91
N LEU A 508 -22.93 -19.26 5.03
CA LEU A 508 -21.64 -18.61 5.08
C LEU A 508 -21.60 -17.56 6.20
N ARG A 509 -21.33 -18.01 7.44
CA ARG A 509 -20.84 -17.09 8.48
C ARG A 509 -19.54 -16.49 7.96
N SER A 510 -19.52 -15.17 7.87
CA SER A 510 -18.31 -14.38 7.74
C SER A 510 -17.40 -14.69 8.93
N VAL A 511 -16.45 -15.59 8.71
CA VAL A 511 -15.24 -15.65 9.51
C VAL A 511 -14.14 -15.21 8.57
N VAL A 512 -14.10 -13.92 8.23
CA VAL A 512 -12.89 -13.23 7.73
C VAL A 512 -12.23 -13.78 6.41
N ALA A 513 -12.74 -14.84 5.76
CA ALA A 513 -11.95 -15.66 4.84
C ALA A 513 -12.47 -15.79 3.39
N VAL A 514 -13.01 -14.72 2.80
CA VAL A 514 -12.91 -14.53 1.33
C VAL A 514 -11.94 -13.39 1.00
N GLU A 515 -11.02 -13.13 1.92
CA GLU A 515 -9.79 -12.40 1.62
C GLU A 515 -8.79 -13.17 0.75
N PRO A 516 -8.82 -14.50 0.54
CA PRO A 516 -7.89 -15.11 -0.40
C PRO A 516 -8.18 -14.71 -1.85
N ALA A 517 -9.39 -14.74 -2.42
CA ALA A 517 -9.49 -14.59 -3.88
C ALA A 517 -8.97 -13.23 -4.41
N LEU A 518 -9.20 -12.13 -3.68
CA LEU A 518 -8.70 -10.80 -4.04
C LEU A 518 -7.32 -10.46 -3.42
N GLN A 519 -6.93 -10.99 -2.25
CA GLN A 519 -5.54 -10.81 -1.74
C GLN A 519 -4.55 -11.77 -2.43
N THR A 520 -4.98 -12.96 -2.85
CA THR A 520 -4.18 -13.99 -3.56
C THR A 520 -3.96 -13.63 -5.03
N GLU A 521 -4.73 -12.68 -5.57
CA GLU A 521 -4.38 -11.95 -6.81
C GLU A 521 -3.45 -10.75 -6.57
N ARG A 522 -3.41 -10.18 -5.35
CA ARG A 522 -2.51 -9.07 -5.01
C ARG A 522 -1.10 -9.56 -4.65
N GLU A 523 -1.01 -10.71 -3.98
CA GLU A 523 0.23 -11.44 -3.72
C GLU A 523 0.72 -12.15 -4.98
N VAL A 524 1.24 -11.37 -5.92
CA VAL A 524 1.87 -11.91 -7.12
C VAL A 524 3.33 -12.15 -6.79
N LEU A 525 3.77 -13.42 -6.81
CA LEU A 525 5.19 -13.71 -6.74
C LEU A 525 5.90 -12.92 -7.84
N PHE A 526 6.95 -12.17 -7.49
CA PHE A 526 7.70 -11.39 -8.47
C PHE A 526 8.14 -12.27 -9.65
N GLU A 527 8.48 -13.52 -9.36
CA GLU A 527 8.81 -14.55 -10.34
C GLU A 527 7.69 -14.80 -11.37
N ASP A 528 6.45 -14.90 -10.92
CA ASP A 528 5.31 -15.12 -11.79
C ASP A 528 4.99 -13.87 -12.62
N LEU A 529 5.20 -12.67 -12.05
CA LEU A 529 4.98 -11.41 -12.77
C LEU A 529 5.92 -11.29 -13.97
N TRP A 530 7.23 -11.46 -13.80
CA TRP A 530 8.14 -11.35 -14.93
C TRP A 530 8.02 -12.55 -15.88
N ARG A 531 7.65 -13.76 -15.40
CA ARG A 531 7.35 -14.90 -16.29
C ARG A 531 6.13 -14.62 -17.16
N ARG A 532 5.04 -14.08 -16.59
CA ARG A 532 3.83 -13.66 -17.34
C ARG A 532 4.19 -12.58 -18.36
N LEU A 533 4.92 -11.54 -17.98
CA LEU A 533 5.39 -10.50 -18.90
C LEU A 533 6.30 -11.06 -20.01
N GLY A 534 7.15 -12.03 -19.68
CA GLY A 534 8.02 -12.73 -20.62
C GLY A 534 7.26 -13.64 -21.60
N ALA A 535 6.12 -14.19 -21.18
CA ALA A 535 5.26 -15.05 -21.99
C ALA A 535 4.22 -14.27 -22.83
N LEU A 536 4.10 -12.95 -22.64
CA LEU A 536 3.14 -12.15 -23.40
C LEU A 536 3.44 -12.22 -24.91
N THR A 537 2.42 -12.65 -25.66
CA THR A 537 2.40 -12.62 -27.13
C THR A 537 1.52 -11.48 -27.63
N ALA A 538 1.65 -11.12 -28.90
CA ALA A 538 0.81 -10.08 -29.50
C ALA A 538 -0.69 -10.42 -29.43
N GLN A 539 -1.05 -11.71 -29.46
CA GLN A 539 -2.44 -12.17 -29.31
C GLN A 539 -2.95 -11.97 -27.89
N HIS A 540 -2.16 -12.32 -26.87
CA HIS A 540 -2.50 -12.01 -25.48
C HIS A 540 -2.71 -10.50 -25.28
N VAL A 541 -1.84 -9.66 -25.86
CA VAL A 541 -2.01 -8.20 -25.80
C VAL A 541 -3.33 -7.76 -26.44
N LYS A 542 -3.70 -8.30 -27.61
CA LYS A 542 -4.99 -7.97 -28.26
C LYS A 542 -6.20 -8.41 -27.43
N THR A 543 -6.10 -9.53 -26.73
CA THR A 543 -7.20 -10.06 -25.90
C THR A 543 -7.30 -9.34 -24.56
N LEU A 544 -6.16 -8.99 -23.95
CA LEU A 544 -6.09 -8.44 -22.59
C LEU A 544 -6.16 -6.91 -22.54
N LEU A 545 -5.67 -6.22 -23.57
CA LEU A 545 -5.57 -4.75 -23.57
C LEU A 545 -6.51 -4.15 -24.61
N PRO A 546 -7.29 -3.11 -24.25
CA PRO A 546 -8.05 -2.32 -25.21
C PRO A 546 -7.16 -1.81 -26.36
N ALA A 547 -7.71 -1.74 -27.57
CA ALA A 547 -6.96 -1.33 -28.76
C ALA A 547 -6.31 0.06 -28.61
N ASP A 548 -7.01 1.01 -27.97
CA ASP A 548 -6.52 2.37 -27.73
C ASP A 548 -5.31 2.40 -26.78
N LEU A 549 -5.37 1.62 -25.70
CA LEU A 549 -4.29 1.51 -24.74
C LEU A 549 -3.06 0.86 -25.37
N THR A 550 -3.27 -0.20 -26.15
CA THR A 550 -2.22 -0.86 -26.94
C THR A 550 -1.54 0.14 -27.88
N ALA A 551 -2.30 1.01 -28.57
CA ALA A 551 -1.74 2.04 -29.44
C ALA A 551 -0.94 3.11 -28.69
N ARG A 552 -1.42 3.57 -27.52
CA ARG A 552 -0.73 4.55 -26.67
C ARG A 552 0.59 3.99 -26.13
N LEU A 553 0.58 2.76 -25.60
CA LEU A 553 1.78 2.10 -25.10
C LEU A 553 2.80 1.86 -26.22
N ALA A 554 2.35 1.49 -27.42
CA ALA A 554 3.23 1.35 -28.57
C ALA A 554 3.90 2.69 -28.94
N ARG A 555 3.15 3.82 -28.90
CA ARG A 555 3.68 5.16 -29.16
C ARG A 555 4.74 5.58 -28.13
N ILE A 556 4.45 5.38 -26.84
CA ILE A 556 5.39 5.67 -25.75
C ILE A 556 6.66 4.82 -25.92
N THR A 557 6.50 3.52 -26.17
CA THR A 557 7.64 2.62 -26.39
C THR A 557 8.51 3.11 -27.56
N ARG A 558 7.91 3.48 -28.69
CA ARG A 558 8.62 4.01 -29.85
C ARG A 558 9.36 5.31 -29.54
N LEU A 559 8.78 6.20 -28.73
CA LEU A 559 9.43 7.43 -28.28
C LEU A 559 10.71 7.11 -27.50
N PHE A 560 10.64 6.19 -26.52
CA PHE A 560 11.83 5.78 -25.76
C PHE A 560 12.84 4.97 -26.57
N SER A 561 12.42 4.31 -27.65
CA SER A 561 13.30 3.63 -28.61
C SER A 561 14.02 4.60 -29.56
N SER A 562 13.57 5.85 -29.67
CA SER A 562 14.17 6.82 -30.59
C SER A 562 15.49 7.40 -30.07
N PRO A 563 16.49 7.65 -30.94
CA PRO A 563 17.65 8.46 -30.60
C PRO A 563 17.23 9.92 -30.32
N PRO A 564 17.84 10.63 -29.35
CA PRO A 564 18.98 10.23 -28.52
C PRO A 564 18.59 9.50 -27.22
N VAL A 565 17.29 9.38 -26.91
CA VAL A 565 16.81 8.83 -25.62
C VAL A 565 17.32 7.40 -25.39
N CYS A 566 17.34 6.58 -26.45
CA CYS A 566 17.84 5.21 -26.38
C CYS A 566 19.38 5.09 -26.21
N TRP A 567 20.13 6.20 -26.33
CA TRP A 567 21.56 6.23 -26.05
C TRP A 567 21.86 6.26 -24.56
N LEU A 568 20.90 6.68 -23.72
CA LEU A 568 21.06 6.67 -22.27
C LEU A 568 21.21 5.21 -21.78
N PRO A 569 22.27 4.89 -21.03
CA PRO A 569 22.59 3.51 -20.64
C PRO A 569 21.47 2.88 -19.79
N VAL A 570 20.77 3.68 -18.99
CA VAL A 570 19.62 3.25 -18.19
C VAL A 570 18.46 2.85 -19.09
N VAL A 571 18.08 3.70 -20.05
CA VAL A 571 16.93 3.47 -20.95
C VAL A 571 17.16 2.27 -21.87
N ARG A 572 18.39 2.13 -22.40
CA ARG A 572 18.78 1.05 -23.30
C ARG A 572 18.57 -0.36 -22.72
N VAL A 573 18.59 -0.50 -21.39
CA VAL A 573 18.34 -1.78 -20.72
C VAL A 573 16.87 -2.20 -20.85
N TYR A 574 15.94 -1.25 -20.79
CA TYR A 574 14.50 -1.50 -20.69
C TYR A 574 13.76 -1.47 -22.04
N VAL A 575 14.34 -0.84 -23.05
CA VAL A 575 13.64 -0.59 -24.32
C VAL A 575 14.04 -1.62 -25.39
N PRO A 576 13.07 -2.25 -26.10
CA PRO A 576 13.36 -3.20 -27.18
C PRO A 576 13.87 -2.49 -28.44
N ARG A 577 14.59 -3.23 -29.29
CA ARG A 577 14.87 -2.80 -30.67
C ARG A 577 13.61 -3.05 -31.50
N LEU A 578 13.05 -1.99 -32.08
CA LEU A 578 11.79 -2.05 -32.84
C LEU A 578 12.07 -2.02 -34.34
N GLY A 579 11.38 -2.89 -35.09
CA GLY A 579 11.35 -2.84 -36.55
C GLY A 579 10.26 -1.89 -37.06
N PRO A 580 10.42 -1.28 -38.25
CA PRO A 580 9.45 -0.32 -38.80
C PRO A 580 8.08 -0.93 -39.11
N GLN A 581 7.99 -2.25 -39.32
CA GLN A 581 6.77 -2.95 -39.71
C GLN A 581 6.00 -3.61 -38.54
N MET A 582 6.45 -3.45 -37.28
CA MET A 582 5.79 -4.10 -36.13
C MET A 582 4.44 -3.45 -35.82
N SER A 583 3.41 -4.29 -35.67
CA SER A 583 2.08 -3.87 -35.20
C SER A 583 2.13 -3.34 -33.76
N PRO A 584 1.16 -2.48 -33.33
CA PRO A 584 1.14 -1.96 -31.97
C PRO A 584 1.19 -3.03 -30.88
N ALA A 585 0.48 -4.15 -31.09
CA ALA A 585 0.47 -5.27 -30.15
C ALA A 585 1.83 -5.99 -30.07
N GLU A 586 2.55 -6.11 -31.18
CA GLU A 586 3.91 -6.67 -31.20
C GLU A 586 4.92 -5.76 -30.52
N VAL A 587 4.80 -4.43 -30.72
CA VAL A 587 5.64 -3.44 -30.03
C VAL A 587 5.47 -3.55 -28.51
N VAL A 588 4.22 -3.63 -28.03
CA VAL A 588 3.91 -3.76 -26.59
C VAL A 588 4.40 -5.11 -26.04
N ALA A 589 4.17 -6.21 -26.76
CA ALA A 589 4.67 -7.53 -26.36
C ALA A 589 6.21 -7.57 -26.31
N ALA A 590 6.90 -6.97 -27.28
CA ALA A 590 8.36 -6.87 -27.28
C ALA A 590 8.87 -6.02 -26.11
N ALA A 591 8.19 -4.91 -25.78
CA ALA A 591 8.52 -4.09 -24.63
C ALA A 591 8.34 -4.84 -23.31
N ALA A 592 7.22 -5.55 -23.15
CA ALA A 592 6.93 -6.35 -21.97
C ALA A 592 7.99 -7.45 -21.75
N ARG A 593 8.37 -8.17 -22.82
CA ARG A 593 9.45 -9.18 -22.75
C ARG A 593 10.80 -8.58 -22.40
N ARG A 594 11.12 -7.40 -22.94
CA ARG A 594 12.37 -6.71 -22.61
C ARG A 594 12.38 -6.26 -21.15
N LEU A 595 11.28 -5.69 -20.67
CA LEU A 595 11.09 -5.32 -19.28
C LEU A 595 11.23 -6.55 -18.36
N ALA A 596 10.58 -7.68 -18.70
CA ALA A 596 10.73 -8.94 -17.98
C ALA A 596 12.19 -9.39 -17.87
N SER A 597 12.97 -9.28 -18.95
CA SER A 597 14.41 -9.61 -18.93
C SER A 597 15.24 -8.68 -18.04
N ALA A 598 14.84 -7.41 -17.92
CA ALA A 598 15.50 -6.44 -17.06
C ALA A 598 15.13 -6.65 -15.59
N LEU A 599 13.84 -6.88 -15.32
CA LEU A 599 13.31 -7.24 -14.00
C LEU A 599 13.94 -8.53 -13.49
N LYS A 600 14.05 -9.57 -14.33
CA LYS A 600 14.77 -10.80 -13.99
C LYS A 600 16.23 -10.51 -13.60
N ARG A 601 16.97 -9.74 -14.39
CA ARG A 601 18.36 -9.37 -14.06
C ARG A 601 18.47 -8.57 -12.77
N TYR A 602 17.54 -7.66 -12.50
CA TYR A 602 17.48 -6.92 -11.25
C TYR A 602 17.21 -7.87 -10.09
N HIS A 603 16.24 -8.76 -10.23
CA HIS A 603 15.88 -9.74 -9.22
C HIS A 603 16.97 -10.77 -8.96
N ASP A 604 17.65 -11.27 -9.99
CA ASP A 604 18.82 -12.15 -9.86
C ASP A 604 19.95 -11.42 -9.11
N ARG A 605 20.15 -10.11 -9.36
CA ARG A 605 21.10 -9.29 -8.59
C ARG A 605 20.64 -9.07 -7.17
N SER A 606 19.35 -8.81 -6.95
CA SER A 606 18.76 -8.67 -5.62
C SER A 606 18.82 -9.98 -4.85
N TYR A 607 18.70 -11.13 -5.53
CA TYR A 607 18.87 -12.46 -4.95
C TYR A 607 20.33 -12.79 -4.68
N TRP A 608 21.24 -12.43 -5.58
CA TRP A 608 22.67 -12.56 -5.32
C TRP A 608 23.08 -11.67 -4.15
N LEU A 609 22.55 -10.44 -4.09
CA LEU A 609 22.68 -9.57 -2.94
C LEU A 609 22.08 -10.30 -1.73
N ALA A 610 20.82 -10.80 -1.81
CA ALA A 610 20.05 -11.59 -0.81
C ALA A 610 20.89 -12.74 -0.24
N ASP A 611 21.60 -13.46 -1.09
CA ASP A 611 22.43 -14.61 -0.75
C ASP A 611 23.74 -14.16 -0.08
N LEU A 612 24.30 -13.01 -0.49
CA LEU A 612 25.31 -12.29 0.30
C LEU A 612 24.75 -11.90 1.69
N TYR A 613 23.43 -11.70 1.86
CA TYR A 613 22.79 -11.50 3.18
C TYR A 613 22.59 -12.79 3.99
N GLY A 614 22.76 -13.97 3.39
CA GLY A 614 22.87 -15.22 4.17
C GLY A 614 24.03 -15.19 5.17
N THR A 615 25.02 -14.31 4.95
CA THR A 615 26.13 -14.06 5.88
C THR A 615 26.02 -12.74 6.67
N ILE A 616 25.16 -11.79 6.30
CA ILE A 616 25.00 -10.48 6.97
C ILE A 616 23.53 -10.03 6.90
N THR A 617 22.86 -9.81 8.04
CA THR A 617 21.45 -9.37 8.02
C THR A 617 21.30 -7.96 7.40
N PRO A 618 20.16 -7.61 6.75
CA PRO A 618 19.98 -6.29 6.15
C PRO A 618 20.23 -5.11 7.11
N PRO A 619 19.79 -5.16 8.38
CA PRO A 619 20.16 -4.16 9.35
C PRO A 619 21.66 -4.09 9.61
N GLN A 620 22.36 -5.23 9.70
CA GLN A 620 23.82 -5.25 9.86
C GLN A 620 24.53 -4.64 8.65
N PHE A 621 24.03 -4.84 7.43
CA PHE A 621 24.59 -4.18 6.25
C PHE A 621 24.37 -2.67 6.30
N ILE A 622 23.15 -2.20 6.60
CA ILE A 622 22.83 -0.78 6.71
C ILE A 622 23.62 -0.14 7.86
N ASP A 623 23.77 -0.84 8.99
CA ASP A 623 24.58 -0.40 10.13
C ASP A 623 26.06 -0.32 9.76
N ARG A 624 26.60 -1.31 9.04
CA ARG A 624 27.99 -1.26 8.52
C ARG A 624 28.18 -0.14 7.52
N LEU A 625 27.26 0.06 6.58
CA LEU A 625 27.31 1.15 5.61
C LEU A 625 27.23 2.50 6.32
N GLY A 626 26.30 2.65 7.25
CA GLY A 626 26.17 3.83 8.11
C GLY A 626 27.44 4.08 8.92
N ALA A 627 28.01 3.05 9.54
CA ALA A 627 29.27 3.12 10.29
C ALA A 627 30.45 3.50 9.39
N VAL A 628 30.54 2.97 8.17
CA VAL A 628 31.57 3.35 7.20
C VAL A 628 31.39 4.82 6.78
N LEU A 629 30.17 5.26 6.46
CA LEU A 629 29.88 6.64 6.11
C LEU A 629 30.22 7.60 7.27
N VAL A 630 29.77 7.30 8.48
CA VAL A 630 30.07 8.11 9.69
C VAL A 630 31.57 8.10 9.98
N LYS A 631 32.25 6.95 9.99
CA LYS A 631 33.68 6.86 10.29
C LYS A 631 34.54 7.62 9.28
N ASN A 632 34.19 7.54 8.00
CA ASN A 632 34.94 8.21 6.93
C ASN A 632 34.63 9.71 6.86
N SER A 633 33.41 10.14 7.20
CA SER A 633 33.00 11.56 7.14
C SER A 633 33.20 12.34 8.44
N ALA A 634 33.19 11.68 9.61
CA ALA A 634 33.25 12.35 10.92
C ALA A 634 34.55 13.11 11.16
N ARG A 635 35.70 12.55 10.75
CA ARG A 635 37.00 13.23 10.88
C ARG A 635 37.09 14.45 9.95
N PRO A 636 36.77 14.36 8.65
CA PRO A 636 36.69 15.55 7.78
C PRO A 636 35.65 16.57 8.26
N ALA A 637 34.45 16.13 8.62
CA ALA A 637 33.36 17.01 9.06
C ALA A 637 33.73 17.76 10.34
N SER A 638 34.29 17.08 11.34
CA SER A 638 34.71 17.74 12.60
C SER A 638 35.87 18.70 12.37
N ARG A 639 36.85 18.34 11.53
CA ARG A 639 37.95 19.23 11.14
C ARG A 639 37.43 20.46 10.40
N LEU A 640 36.55 20.29 9.42
CA LEU A 640 35.97 21.41 8.66
C LEU A 640 35.06 22.28 9.53
N ALA A 641 34.29 21.68 10.44
CA ALA A 641 33.49 22.43 11.41
C ALA A 641 34.38 23.23 12.38
N LEU A 642 35.49 22.64 12.85
CA LEU A 642 36.47 23.35 13.69
C LEU A 642 37.14 24.48 12.92
N PHE A 643 37.65 24.23 11.71
CA PHE A 643 38.23 25.27 10.85
C PHE A 643 37.21 26.36 10.51
N GLY A 644 35.95 25.99 10.26
CA GLY A 644 34.85 26.94 10.05
C GLY A 644 34.54 27.76 11.29
N GLY A 645 34.57 27.14 12.47
CA GLY A 645 34.41 27.82 13.75
C GLY A 645 35.55 28.81 14.04
N VAL A 646 36.80 28.40 13.84
CA VAL A 646 37.98 29.28 13.96
C VAL A 646 37.92 30.40 12.93
N PHE A 647 37.54 30.10 11.69
CA PHE A 647 37.34 31.09 10.63
C PHE A 647 36.29 32.12 11.03
N LEU A 648 35.12 31.69 11.50
CA LEU A 648 34.05 32.58 11.98
C LEU A 648 34.49 33.40 13.19
N LEU A 649 35.22 32.81 14.14
CA LEU A 649 35.74 33.53 15.31
C LEU A 649 36.75 34.60 14.89
N THR A 650 37.66 34.26 13.97
CA THR A 650 38.65 35.20 13.42
C THR A 650 37.96 36.33 12.68
N GLU A 651 36.93 36.01 11.90
CA GLU A 651 36.14 36.99 11.18
C GLU A 651 35.39 37.94 12.15
N VAL A 652 34.79 37.40 13.20
CA VAL A 652 34.15 38.20 14.27
C VAL A 652 35.18 39.08 14.99
N MET A 653 36.36 38.54 15.30
CA MET A 653 37.44 39.26 15.98
C MET A 653 37.96 40.43 15.13
N LEU A 654 38.29 40.17 13.85
CA LEU A 654 38.69 41.20 12.89
C LEU A 654 37.63 42.30 12.78
N HIS A 655 36.36 41.91 12.76
CA HIS A 655 35.25 42.85 12.69
C HIS A 655 35.04 43.68 13.96
N VAL A 656 35.30 43.11 15.14
CA VAL A 656 35.22 43.83 16.43
C VAL A 656 36.39 44.80 16.61
N LEU A 657 37.60 44.41 16.18
CA LEU A 657 38.80 45.23 16.31
C LEU A 657 38.92 46.32 15.23
N ASN A 658 38.10 46.27 14.18
CA ASN A 658 38.00 47.29 13.13
C ASN A 658 39.36 47.71 12.53
N TRP A 659 40.30 46.75 12.44
CA TRP A 659 41.66 47.00 11.97
C TRP A 659 41.69 47.12 10.45
N ARG A 660 41.67 48.35 9.94
CA ARG A 660 41.75 48.66 8.49
C ARG A 660 42.94 48.00 7.77
N ILE A 661 44.02 47.68 8.48
CA ILE A 661 45.24 47.10 7.89
C ILE A 661 44.99 45.65 7.40
N LEU A 662 43.99 44.94 7.94
CA LEU A 662 43.72 43.52 7.65
C LEU A 662 42.63 43.29 6.58
N GLU A 663 42.07 44.35 5.97
CA GLU A 663 41.09 44.23 4.89
C GLU A 663 41.53 43.31 3.73
N PRO A 664 42.79 43.35 3.23
CA PRO A 664 43.21 42.47 2.15
C PRO A 664 43.21 40.99 2.56
N ALA A 665 43.57 40.70 3.80
CA ALA A 665 43.58 39.35 4.35
C ALA A 665 42.15 38.82 4.54
N GLU A 666 41.23 39.64 5.07
CA GLU A 666 39.81 39.30 5.19
C GLU A 666 39.19 39.03 3.81
N ALA A 667 39.49 39.86 2.81
CA ALA A 667 39.00 39.68 1.44
C ALA A 667 39.51 38.37 0.81
N PHE A 668 40.78 38.03 1.02
CA PHE A 668 41.35 36.76 0.54
C PHE A 668 40.71 35.54 1.23
N LEU A 669 40.61 35.56 2.56
CA LEU A 669 39.97 34.51 3.36
C LEU A 669 38.52 34.28 2.94
N ASN A 670 37.74 35.37 2.76
CA ASN A 670 36.35 35.28 2.33
C ASN A 670 36.17 34.84 0.88
N ARG A 671 37.12 35.15 -0.01
CA ARG A 671 37.02 34.76 -1.43
C ARG A 671 37.34 33.29 -1.67
N PHE A 672 38.35 32.74 -1.00
CA PHE A 672 38.87 31.40 -1.32
C PHE A 672 38.53 30.36 -0.26
N ILE A 673 38.71 30.69 1.02
CA ILE A 673 38.57 29.72 2.12
C ILE A 673 37.10 29.54 2.48
N GLY A 674 36.34 30.64 2.58
CA GLY A 674 34.93 30.62 2.95
C GLY A 674 34.07 29.67 2.10
N PRO A 675 33.96 29.86 0.77
CA PRO A 675 33.11 29.03 -0.08
C PRO A 675 33.52 27.56 -0.09
N THR A 676 34.83 27.30 -0.18
CA THR A 676 35.39 25.95 -0.20
C THR A 676 35.06 25.21 1.09
N LEU A 677 35.25 25.87 2.24
CA LEU A 677 34.99 25.31 3.55
C LEU A 677 33.49 25.06 3.77
N VAL A 678 32.63 25.97 3.30
CA VAL A 678 31.17 25.80 3.36
C VAL A 678 30.71 24.64 2.49
N VAL A 679 31.14 24.55 1.23
CA VAL A 679 30.72 23.47 0.32
C VAL A 679 31.21 22.11 0.81
N LEU A 680 32.51 21.99 1.11
CA LEU A 680 33.09 20.73 1.56
C LEU A 680 32.56 20.34 2.95
N GLY A 681 32.45 21.31 3.86
CA GLY A 681 31.90 21.09 5.20
C GLY A 681 30.44 20.64 5.14
N SER A 682 29.61 21.28 4.31
CA SER A 682 28.21 20.90 4.11
C SER A 682 28.08 19.51 3.51
N LEU A 683 28.87 19.18 2.49
CA LEU A 683 28.87 17.87 1.86
C LEU A 683 29.26 16.78 2.87
N CYS A 684 30.33 16.99 3.65
CA CYS A 684 30.75 16.06 4.69
C CYS A 684 29.70 15.91 5.79
N LEU A 685 29.05 17.00 6.22
CA LEU A 685 27.97 16.95 7.21
C LEU A 685 26.74 16.22 6.69
N ILE A 686 26.36 16.40 5.42
CA ILE A 686 25.25 15.66 4.79
C ILE A 686 25.56 14.16 4.77
N ILE A 687 26.76 13.78 4.33
CA ILE A 687 27.18 12.37 4.30
C ILE A 687 27.20 11.77 5.72
N MET A 688 27.68 12.53 6.71
CA MET A 688 27.69 12.11 8.10
C MET A 688 26.27 11.96 8.67
N ALA A 689 25.39 12.94 8.42
CA ALA A 689 24.00 12.90 8.85
C ALA A 689 23.24 11.74 8.20
N LEU A 690 23.49 11.47 6.92
CA LEU A 690 22.96 10.31 6.21
C LEU A 690 23.45 9.01 6.85
N GLY A 691 24.75 8.90 7.15
CA GLY A 691 25.31 7.75 7.83
C GLY A 691 24.69 7.51 9.21
N TRP A 692 24.47 8.58 10.00
CA TRP A 692 23.84 8.50 11.31
C TRP A 692 22.36 8.10 11.23
N TRP A 693 21.63 8.65 10.24
CA TRP A 693 20.26 8.26 9.95
C TRP A 693 20.15 6.79 9.54
N LEU A 694 21.07 6.29 8.71
CA LEU A 694 21.12 4.87 8.33
C LEU A 694 21.37 3.97 9.54
N GLN A 695 22.26 4.34 10.47
CA GLN A 695 22.47 3.60 11.71
C GLN A 695 21.20 3.56 12.57
N GLN A 696 20.47 4.68 12.67
CA GLN A 696 19.21 4.73 13.40
C GLN A 696 18.16 3.82 12.75
N LEU A 697 18.04 3.88 11.43
CA LEU A 697 17.14 3.02 10.65
C LEU A 697 17.49 1.53 10.82
N ALA A 698 18.78 1.20 10.84
CA ALA A 698 19.25 -0.15 11.07
C ALA A 698 18.89 -0.66 12.47
N ARG A 699 19.01 0.18 13.51
CA ARG A 699 18.58 -0.20 14.87
C ARG A 699 17.08 -0.47 14.92
N GLU A 700 16.28 0.43 14.37
CA GLU A 700 14.82 0.26 14.31
C GLU A 700 14.42 -0.98 13.50
N ALA A 701 15.13 -1.26 12.40
CA ALA A 701 14.91 -2.45 11.58
C ALA A 701 15.39 -3.74 12.27
N THR A 702 16.47 -3.70 13.06
CA THR A 702 16.95 -4.85 13.85
C THR A 702 15.94 -5.19 14.93
N ASP A 703 15.47 -4.20 15.69
CA ASP A 703 14.44 -4.39 16.71
C ASP A 703 13.14 -4.93 16.10
N TYR A 704 12.78 -4.47 14.90
CA TYR A 704 11.63 -4.98 14.17
C TYR A 704 11.83 -6.44 13.74
N LEU A 705 13.00 -6.75 13.17
CA LEU A 705 13.32 -8.10 12.70
C LEU A 705 13.39 -9.08 13.86
N GLU A 706 14.04 -8.72 14.97
CA GLU A 706 14.08 -9.53 16.19
C GLU A 706 12.67 -9.85 16.69
N LYS A 707 11.80 -8.84 16.80
CA LYS A 707 10.39 -9.03 17.18
C LYS A 707 9.61 -9.88 16.17
N SER A 708 9.91 -9.75 14.87
CA SER A 708 9.25 -10.55 13.85
C SER A 708 9.72 -12.00 13.85
N VAL A 709 11.01 -12.23 14.09
CA VAL A 709 11.60 -13.56 14.22
C VAL A 709 11.08 -14.21 15.48
N GLU A 710 11.07 -13.53 16.63
CA GLU A 710 10.45 -14.04 17.85
C GLU A 710 8.98 -14.44 17.63
N ALA A 711 8.20 -13.59 16.97
CA ALA A 711 6.79 -13.90 16.68
C ALA A 711 6.64 -15.10 15.73
N GLN A 712 7.43 -15.17 14.66
CA GLN A 712 7.39 -16.29 13.71
C GLN A 712 7.92 -17.58 14.32
N PHE A 713 8.98 -17.52 15.11
CA PHE A 713 9.57 -18.69 15.76
C PHE A 713 8.65 -19.21 16.85
N LEU A 714 7.99 -18.35 17.62
CA LEU A 714 6.95 -18.76 18.56
C LEU A 714 5.80 -19.46 17.83
N ALA A 715 5.28 -18.87 16.74
CA ALA A 715 4.21 -19.47 15.95
C ALA A 715 4.62 -20.82 15.33
N LEU A 716 5.84 -20.92 14.77
CA LEU A 716 6.39 -22.18 14.24
C LEU A 716 6.59 -23.22 15.34
N THR A 717 7.06 -22.81 16.53
CA THR A 717 7.26 -23.72 17.66
C THR A 717 5.93 -24.23 18.19
N GLU A 718 4.90 -23.37 18.25
CA GLU A 718 3.53 -23.77 18.60
C GLU A 718 2.93 -24.73 17.56
N LEU A 719 3.13 -24.46 16.26
CA LEU A 719 2.70 -25.35 15.18
C LEU A 719 3.37 -26.72 15.26
N ILE A 720 4.70 -26.76 15.41
CA ILE A 720 5.45 -28.01 15.57
C ILE A 720 5.02 -28.74 16.84
N ARG A 721 4.74 -28.03 17.92
CA ARG A 721 4.25 -28.61 19.16
C ARG A 721 2.85 -29.19 19.00
N ALA A 722 1.96 -28.52 18.27
CA ALA A 722 0.62 -29.00 17.95
C ALA A 722 0.67 -30.24 17.06
N GLU A 723 1.47 -30.24 15.98
CA GLU A 723 1.68 -31.42 15.14
C GLU A 723 2.26 -32.60 15.93
N ARG A 724 3.22 -32.35 16.84
CA ARG A 724 3.76 -33.41 17.70
C ARG A 724 2.72 -33.93 18.68
N LEU A 725 1.93 -33.06 19.29
CA LEU A 725 0.83 -33.48 20.18
C LEU A 725 -0.21 -34.32 19.45
N GLU A 726 -0.58 -33.95 18.23
CA GLU A 726 -1.53 -34.70 17.41
C GLU A 726 -0.94 -36.06 16.98
N ARG A 727 0.35 -36.09 16.66
CA ARG A 727 1.08 -37.33 16.35
C ARG A 727 1.19 -38.25 17.56
N ASP A 728 1.52 -37.71 18.73
CA ASP A 728 1.61 -38.46 19.98
C ASP A 728 0.22 -38.97 20.41
N ALA A 729 -0.83 -38.16 20.24
CA ALA A 729 -2.22 -38.56 20.48
C ALA A 729 -2.74 -39.61 19.48
N SER A 730 -2.15 -39.70 18.27
CA SER A 730 -2.48 -40.75 17.30
C SER A 730 -1.75 -42.08 17.55
N VAL A 731 -0.71 -42.07 18.39
CA VAL A 731 0.07 -43.26 18.78
C VAL A 731 -0.46 -43.86 20.10
N LEU A 732 -1.01 -43.03 20.99
CA LEU A 732 -1.78 -43.44 22.17
C LEU A 732 -3.18 -43.91 21.78
#